data_AF-A0A2G2VBB9-F1
#
_entry.id   AF-A0A2G2VBB9-F1
#
_cell.length_a   1.000
_cell.length_b   1.000
_cell.length_c   1.000
_cell.angle_alpha   90.00
_cell.angle_beta   90.00
_cell.angle_gamma   90.00
#
_symmetry.space_group_name_H-M   'P 1'
#
loop_
_entity.id
_entity.type
_entity.pdbx_description
1 polymer ?
#
loop_
_entity_poly.entity_id
_entity_poly.type
_entity_poly.pdbx_seq_one_letter_code
_entity_poly.pdbx_strand_id
1 'polypeptide(L)'
;MKKTNYKPSYIMLTVMLTLLITTSSTSSVHGFNVIDKCWRTDPNWRSHRQQLAKCSVGYSGKMTNNIGDDVIKYKVTDTSDDPLNPKPGTLRYAMTHIQGKIWVTFERNMNIRLQKPLLVSSFTTIDGRGVEVHIADGACLMLQRVTNVIIHGIKIHNCKAQTASTVLGPDKKIVNVGPVDGDAIRMLTSYKIWIDHNTLYDCEDGLIDVTRGSTNITISNNWFRTQNKVMLLGHDDGFLRDKNMKVTVAFNYFGPNCNQRMPRIRHGYAHVVNNVYKGWGNYAIGGSMNPSIKSQANYFFAKGGRNEVTWKQESGEVEGNFQSVKDVFANGACFNGSGSGREAVRPNYTPDQAFPVEDGHKVKELTKNAVYEEKYVAARRDIASDMIDYYKIEEEYIQNLGFVAVKQLLMKGPCKKLFLVEGSEALLYHPEEHFNECEYGTDAESETDFIDNRWREGLRPFIGLDETFLRGHCKGQLLVAIGQNCDNCFYPLAWSVVDKETSRTWTWFLQLLEKSLNLKNRESVTFMSDMQKGLVDAVKNFLSLAHHRYYVRHVEANWMQRFRSGEMKKLFWWAAWSTYEEDFKVQLSALGALSKKVVKDLLKFNPMRWCRTYMDTVYKNQMVDNNFTESFNSWIVEPREKSILKMLEEIRVKIMNILKEKEIEFVEDEQGARLKRSKGEDQRYEQFGPSSESESDLDLRPKIVPEDTRLLVRQTLRISATSGSRLIGFRGDLTGVSEPTDLPYSPSKLT
;
A
#
# COMPACT_ATOMS: atom_id res chain seq x y z
N MET A 1 58.80 60.35 6.14
CA MET A 1 58.12 59.79 4.95
C MET A 1 58.06 58.27 5.08
N LYS A 2 56.95 57.67 4.63
CA LYS A 2 56.41 56.37 5.04
C LYS A 2 57.37 55.18 4.86
N LYS A 3 57.50 54.36 5.92
CA LYS A 3 57.98 52.97 5.88
C LYS A 3 56.91 52.10 5.19
N THR A 4 57.26 51.41 4.12
CA THR A 4 56.41 50.41 3.46
C THR A 4 56.51 49.08 4.20
N ASN A 5 55.49 48.76 4.98
CA ASN A 5 55.21 47.43 5.51
C ASN A 5 54.61 46.57 4.40
N TYR A 6 55.32 45.53 3.95
CA TYR A 6 54.71 44.39 3.26
C TYR A 6 54.07 43.48 4.32
N LYS A 7 52.74 43.41 4.35
CA LYS A 7 51.99 42.46 5.19
C LYS A 7 51.90 41.10 4.47
N PRO A 8 52.21 39.97 5.14
CA PRO A 8 51.86 38.64 4.66
C PRO A 8 50.43 38.32 5.11
N SER A 9 49.45 38.43 4.21
CA SER A 9 48.06 38.03 4.52
C SER A 9 47.41 37.18 3.44
N TYR A 10 48.19 36.53 2.58
CA TYR A 10 47.67 35.66 1.51
C TYR A 10 48.00 34.17 1.64
N ILE A 11 48.74 33.76 2.68
CA ILE A 11 49.10 32.33 2.89
C ILE A 11 48.22 31.66 3.97
N MET A 12 47.53 32.43 4.82
CA MET A 12 46.60 31.88 5.83
C MET A 12 45.16 31.66 5.30
N LEU A 13 44.80 32.28 4.17
CA LEU A 13 43.45 32.12 3.59
C LEU A 13 43.35 30.89 2.68
N THR A 14 44.45 30.48 2.05
CA THR A 14 44.51 29.29 1.18
C THR A 14 44.54 27.97 1.96
N VAL A 15 45.10 27.95 3.18
CA VAL A 15 45.12 26.74 4.02
C VAL A 15 43.76 26.48 4.70
N MET A 16 42.98 27.53 4.99
CA MET A 16 41.59 27.40 5.49
C MET A 16 40.59 27.02 4.39
N LEU A 17 40.85 27.36 3.13
CA LEU A 17 39.96 27.00 2.02
C LEU A 17 40.19 25.57 1.49
N THR A 18 41.37 24.97 1.72
CA THR A 18 41.63 23.56 1.40
C THR A 18 41.25 22.59 2.52
N LEU A 19 41.03 23.06 3.76
CA LEU A 19 40.54 22.22 4.86
C LEU A 19 39.01 22.18 5.00
N LEU A 20 38.29 22.94 4.16
CA LEU A 20 36.81 23.00 4.14
C LEU A 20 36.17 22.23 2.95
N ILE A 21 36.97 21.48 2.18
CA ILE A 21 36.47 20.67 1.03
C ILE A 21 36.48 19.15 1.30
N THR A 22 36.84 18.69 2.51
CA THR A 22 36.70 17.28 2.90
C THR A 22 35.83 17.10 4.14
N THR A 23 34.66 17.73 4.14
CA THR A 23 33.50 17.12 4.78
C THR A 23 32.34 17.29 3.82
N SER A 24 32.34 16.50 2.73
CA SER A 24 31.05 16.07 2.21
C SER A 24 30.35 15.46 3.41
N SER A 25 29.33 16.13 3.93
CA SER A 25 28.36 15.49 4.80
C SER A 25 27.93 14.26 4.01
N THR A 26 28.45 13.11 4.42
CA THR A 26 27.89 11.84 4.02
C THR A 26 26.51 11.90 4.62
N SER A 27 25.55 12.36 3.82
CA SER A 27 24.14 12.23 4.17
C SER A 27 23.97 10.74 4.38
N SER A 28 23.93 10.33 5.65
CA SER A 28 23.61 8.95 6.00
C SER A 28 22.26 8.73 5.34
N VAL A 29 22.25 7.93 4.28
CA VAL A 29 21.01 7.46 3.67
C VAL A 29 20.34 6.63 4.76
N HIS A 30 19.51 7.29 5.57
CA HIS A 30 18.84 6.69 6.71
C HIS A 30 17.92 5.59 6.18
N GLY A 31 18.12 4.36 6.65
CA GLY A 31 17.18 3.25 6.44
C GLY A 31 17.64 2.08 5.55
N PHE A 32 18.80 2.12 4.89
CA PHE A 32 19.29 0.97 4.10
C PHE A 32 20.25 0.07 4.90
N ASN A 33 20.06 -1.24 4.81
CA ASN A 33 21.03 -2.21 5.27
C ASN A 33 22.26 -2.29 4.35
N VAL A 34 23.30 -3.01 4.76
CA VAL A 34 24.58 -3.09 4.04
C VAL A 34 24.45 -3.59 2.59
N ILE A 35 23.52 -4.51 2.32
CA ILE A 35 23.29 -5.05 0.97
C ILE A 35 22.66 -3.96 0.10
N ASP A 36 21.56 -3.39 0.57
CA ASP A 36 20.81 -2.36 -0.15
C ASP A 36 21.64 -1.11 -0.37
N LYS A 37 22.38 -0.66 0.64
CA LYS A 37 23.26 0.51 0.56
C LYS A 37 24.29 0.39 -0.55
N CYS A 38 24.77 -0.83 -0.85
CA CYS A 38 25.80 -1.08 -1.85
C CYS A 38 25.35 -0.85 -3.30
N TRP A 39 24.07 -1.05 -3.63
CA TRP A 39 23.58 -0.88 -5.00
C TRP A 39 22.44 0.13 -5.13
N ARG A 40 21.57 0.29 -4.13
CA ARG A 40 20.42 1.23 -4.19
C ARG A 40 20.86 2.70 -4.13
N THR A 41 22.10 2.97 -3.72
CA THR A 41 22.66 4.31 -3.75
C THR A 41 23.14 4.74 -5.14
N ASP A 42 23.24 3.81 -6.10
CA ASP A 42 23.51 4.14 -7.49
C ASP A 42 22.21 4.58 -8.21
N PRO A 43 22.08 5.86 -8.60
CA PRO A 43 20.91 6.33 -9.34
C PRO A 43 20.80 5.68 -10.73
N ASN A 44 21.91 5.14 -11.26
CA ASN A 44 22.00 4.52 -12.59
C ASN A 44 21.96 2.98 -12.54
N TRP A 45 21.42 2.37 -11.48
CA TRP A 45 21.38 0.92 -11.30
C TRP A 45 20.78 0.16 -12.51
N ARG A 46 19.90 0.79 -13.30
CA ARG A 46 19.33 0.21 -14.54
C ARG A 46 20.40 -0.03 -15.61
N SER A 47 21.34 0.90 -15.75
CA SER A 47 22.49 0.77 -16.64
C SER A 47 23.60 -0.07 -16.01
N HIS A 48 23.68 -0.07 -14.68
CA HIS A 48 24.66 -0.83 -13.90
C HIS A 48 24.06 -2.05 -13.19
N ARG A 49 23.14 -2.77 -13.84
CA ARG A 49 22.41 -3.90 -13.21
C ARG A 49 23.35 -4.90 -12.52
N GLN A 50 24.48 -5.19 -13.16
CA GLN A 50 25.50 -6.13 -12.67
C GLN A 50 26.17 -5.70 -11.35
N GLN A 51 26.11 -4.42 -10.94
CA GLN A 51 26.64 -3.96 -9.64
C GLN A 51 26.04 -4.74 -8.47
N LEU A 52 24.78 -5.16 -8.58
CA LEU A 52 24.09 -5.97 -7.57
C LEU A 52 24.91 -7.19 -7.13
N ALA A 53 25.60 -7.86 -8.06
CA ALA A 53 26.36 -9.08 -7.77
C ALA A 53 27.57 -8.84 -6.84
N LYS A 54 28.00 -7.59 -6.66
CA LYS A 54 29.07 -7.18 -5.72
C LYS A 54 28.53 -6.89 -4.31
N CYS A 55 27.22 -6.89 -4.12
CA CYS A 55 26.57 -6.42 -2.90
C CYS A 55 26.11 -7.54 -1.96
N SER A 56 26.13 -8.80 -2.41
CA SER A 56 25.86 -9.95 -1.56
C SER A 56 26.86 -10.05 -0.39
N VAL A 57 26.41 -10.64 0.71
CA VAL A 57 27.19 -10.88 1.94
C VAL A 57 26.85 -12.29 2.47
N GLY A 58 27.41 -12.69 3.61
CA GLY A 58 27.13 -14.01 4.18
C GLY A 58 27.77 -15.13 3.36
N TYR A 59 27.31 -16.37 3.54
CA TYR A 59 28.03 -17.52 3.00
C TYR A 59 28.06 -17.62 1.47
N SER A 60 27.13 -17.00 0.74
CA SER A 60 27.25 -16.89 -0.72
C SER A 60 28.53 -16.14 -1.13
N GLY A 61 29.04 -15.26 -0.25
CA GLY A 61 30.09 -14.30 -0.58
C GLY A 61 29.66 -13.39 -1.72
N LYS A 62 30.63 -12.71 -2.35
CA LYS A 62 30.37 -11.91 -3.56
C LYS A 62 30.02 -12.80 -4.75
N MET A 63 28.99 -12.41 -5.48
CA MET A 63 28.51 -13.11 -6.69
C MET A 63 29.20 -12.59 -7.96
N THR A 64 30.50 -12.29 -7.89
CA THR A 64 31.28 -11.71 -9.00
C THR A 64 31.44 -12.63 -10.20
N ASN A 65 31.17 -13.93 -10.05
CA ASN A 65 31.17 -14.88 -11.17
C ASN A 65 29.94 -14.73 -12.09
N ASN A 66 28.91 -13.97 -11.66
CA ASN A 66 27.70 -13.69 -12.44
C ASN A 66 27.82 -12.42 -13.30
N ILE A 67 28.98 -11.77 -13.31
CA ILE A 67 29.22 -10.50 -14.00
C ILE A 67 30.43 -10.60 -14.95
N GLY A 68 30.55 -9.62 -15.84
CA GLY A 68 31.59 -9.56 -16.87
C GLY A 68 31.05 -9.20 -18.24
N ASP A 69 31.97 -8.97 -19.17
CA ASP A 69 31.65 -8.67 -20.57
C ASP A 69 31.11 -9.90 -21.33
N ASP A 70 31.38 -11.10 -20.81
CA ASP A 70 30.89 -12.39 -21.31
C ASP A 70 29.45 -12.73 -20.85
N VAL A 71 28.80 -11.83 -20.10
CA VAL A 71 27.42 -12.05 -19.63
C VAL A 71 26.41 -11.78 -20.73
N ILE A 72 25.63 -12.80 -21.05
CA ILE A 72 24.52 -12.71 -21.99
C ILE A 72 23.34 -12.01 -21.30
N LYS A 73 22.97 -10.84 -21.80
CA LYS A 73 21.77 -10.11 -21.35
C LYS A 73 20.55 -10.68 -22.08
N TYR A 74 19.62 -11.26 -21.34
CA TYR A 74 18.39 -11.82 -21.90
C TYR A 74 17.18 -11.11 -21.31
N LYS A 75 16.22 -10.76 -22.17
CA LYS A 75 14.96 -10.13 -21.76
C LYS A 75 13.82 -11.09 -22.05
N VAL A 76 13.08 -11.47 -21.01
CA VAL A 76 11.84 -12.23 -21.13
C VAL A 76 10.76 -11.30 -21.68
N THR A 77 10.10 -11.71 -22.76
CA THR A 77 9.05 -10.97 -23.47
C THR A 77 7.73 -11.77 -23.55
N ASP A 78 7.81 -13.08 -23.29
CA ASP A 78 6.72 -14.04 -23.41
C ASP A 78 6.56 -14.84 -22.10
N THR A 79 5.34 -14.90 -21.58
CA THR A 79 4.99 -15.58 -20.33
C THR A 79 4.62 -17.05 -20.51
N SER A 80 4.48 -17.52 -21.75
CA SER A 80 4.18 -18.92 -22.06
C SER A 80 5.30 -19.85 -21.61
N ASP A 81 4.93 -21.08 -21.30
CA ASP A 81 5.85 -22.12 -20.85
C ASP A 81 5.55 -23.42 -21.60
N ASP A 82 6.55 -23.97 -22.29
CA ASP A 82 6.54 -25.32 -22.84
C ASP A 82 7.71 -26.09 -22.20
N PRO A 83 7.45 -27.09 -21.34
CA PRO A 83 8.48 -27.84 -20.62
C PRO A 83 9.54 -28.51 -21.49
N LEU A 84 9.25 -28.81 -22.76
CA LEU A 84 10.13 -29.58 -23.65
C LEU A 84 10.62 -28.76 -24.84
N ASN A 85 9.80 -27.82 -25.35
CA ASN A 85 10.08 -27.01 -26.52
C ASN A 85 9.89 -25.51 -26.23
N PRO A 86 10.64 -24.93 -25.27
CA PRO A 86 10.46 -23.53 -24.90
C PRO A 86 10.82 -22.61 -26.06
N LYS A 87 10.02 -21.55 -26.26
CA LYS A 87 10.22 -20.58 -27.34
C LYS A 87 11.20 -19.47 -26.93
N PRO A 88 12.01 -18.92 -27.85
CA PRO A 88 12.73 -17.68 -27.60
C PRO A 88 11.80 -16.58 -27.05
N GLY A 89 12.27 -15.80 -26.09
CA GLY A 89 11.46 -14.81 -25.36
C GLY A 89 10.89 -15.32 -24.04
N THR A 90 10.80 -16.64 -23.83
CA THR A 90 10.31 -17.24 -22.56
C THR A 90 11.42 -17.35 -21.50
N LEU A 91 11.03 -17.43 -20.22
CA LEU A 91 11.95 -17.68 -19.12
C LEU A 91 12.60 -19.08 -19.22
N ARG A 92 11.85 -20.11 -19.63
CA ARG A 92 12.41 -21.47 -19.77
C ARG A 92 13.45 -21.55 -20.88
N TYR A 93 13.27 -20.83 -21.98
CA TYR A 93 14.29 -20.77 -23.02
C TYR A 93 15.60 -20.20 -22.48
N ALA A 94 15.53 -19.15 -21.64
CA ALA A 94 16.71 -18.57 -21.00
C ALA A 94 17.50 -19.59 -20.17
N MET A 95 16.82 -20.50 -19.46
CA MET A 95 17.46 -21.48 -18.58
C MET A 95 17.97 -22.73 -19.30
N THR A 96 17.47 -23.01 -20.52
CA THR A 96 17.70 -24.27 -21.22
C THR A 96 18.58 -24.13 -22.45
N HIS A 97 18.43 -23.03 -23.19
CA HIS A 97 19.07 -22.83 -24.49
C HIS A 97 20.32 -21.96 -24.43
N ILE A 98 20.43 -21.10 -23.43
CA ILE A 98 21.55 -20.17 -23.29
C ILE A 98 22.63 -20.81 -22.42
N GLN A 99 23.86 -20.83 -22.94
CA GLN A 99 25.03 -21.39 -22.26
C GLN A 99 25.91 -20.27 -21.73
N GLY A 100 26.61 -20.53 -20.62
CA GLY A 100 27.50 -19.55 -19.98
C GLY A 100 26.78 -18.66 -18.98
N LYS A 101 27.31 -17.45 -18.76
CA LYS A 101 26.76 -16.49 -17.80
C LYS A 101 25.56 -15.77 -18.41
N ILE A 102 24.46 -15.72 -17.68
CA ILE A 102 23.23 -15.06 -18.16
C ILE A 102 22.68 -14.10 -17.11
N TRP A 103 22.26 -12.92 -17.57
CA TRP A 103 21.52 -11.94 -16.80
C TRP A 103 20.13 -11.77 -17.40
N VAL A 104 19.13 -12.36 -16.75
CA VAL A 104 17.73 -12.35 -17.17
C VAL A 104 17.02 -11.14 -16.57
N THR A 105 16.34 -10.38 -17.43
CA THR A 105 15.44 -9.28 -17.10
C THR A 105 14.08 -9.50 -17.75
N PHE A 106 13.10 -8.68 -17.40
CA PHE A 106 11.73 -8.82 -17.89
C PHE A 106 11.29 -7.52 -18.56
N GLU A 107 10.54 -7.64 -19.66
CA GLU A 107 10.13 -6.49 -20.47
C GLU A 107 9.06 -5.62 -19.81
N ARG A 108 8.13 -6.28 -19.11
CA ARG A 108 6.94 -5.67 -18.50
C ARG A 108 6.55 -6.48 -17.26
N ASN A 109 5.48 -6.06 -16.58
CA ASN A 109 4.88 -6.88 -15.53
C ASN A 109 4.45 -8.24 -16.13
N MET A 110 4.70 -9.33 -15.42
CA MET A 110 4.51 -10.68 -15.95
C MET A 110 4.00 -11.64 -14.89
N ASN A 111 2.93 -12.37 -15.23
CA ASN A 111 2.46 -13.54 -14.50
C ASN A 111 2.89 -14.79 -15.28
N ILE A 112 3.90 -15.51 -14.78
CA ILE A 112 4.49 -16.68 -15.42
C ILE A 112 4.02 -17.93 -14.70
N ARG A 113 3.19 -18.71 -15.37
CA ARG A 113 2.73 -20.02 -14.89
C ARG A 113 3.55 -21.13 -15.51
N LEU A 114 4.47 -21.72 -14.72
CA LEU A 114 5.30 -22.83 -15.19
C LEU A 114 4.49 -24.12 -15.19
N GLN A 115 4.42 -24.81 -16.32
CA GLN A 115 3.69 -26.07 -16.45
C GLN A 115 4.38 -27.21 -15.69
N LYS A 116 5.72 -27.18 -15.63
CA LYS A 116 6.59 -28.15 -14.94
C LYS A 116 7.76 -27.46 -14.26
N PRO A 117 8.47 -28.10 -13.30
CA PRO A 117 9.57 -27.46 -12.59
C PRO A 117 10.59 -26.83 -13.56
N LEU A 118 11.01 -25.61 -13.26
CA LEU A 118 12.01 -24.90 -14.06
C LEU A 118 13.39 -25.15 -13.45
N LEU A 119 14.22 -25.93 -14.18
CA LEU A 119 15.61 -26.14 -13.82
C LEU A 119 16.43 -24.89 -14.15
N VAL A 120 16.84 -24.15 -13.13
CA VAL A 120 17.67 -22.95 -13.27
C VAL A 120 19.11 -23.35 -13.54
N SER A 121 19.75 -22.77 -14.57
CA SER A 121 21.15 -23.02 -14.93
C SER A 121 22.15 -22.39 -13.96
N SER A 122 23.41 -22.86 -13.98
CA SER A 122 24.50 -22.20 -13.24
C SER A 122 24.82 -20.82 -13.83
N PHE A 123 25.55 -19.97 -13.09
CA PHE A 123 25.99 -18.64 -13.52
C PHE A 123 24.85 -17.73 -14.00
N THR A 124 23.70 -17.86 -13.36
CA THR A 124 22.45 -17.23 -13.77
C THR A 124 22.04 -16.17 -12.77
N THR A 125 21.65 -15.00 -13.27
CA THR A 125 20.94 -13.99 -12.49
C THR A 125 19.53 -13.81 -13.05
N ILE A 126 18.51 -14.04 -12.23
CA ILE A 126 17.13 -13.65 -12.51
C ILE A 126 16.86 -12.35 -11.77
N ASP A 127 16.69 -11.25 -12.51
CA ASP A 127 16.59 -9.89 -11.98
C ASP A 127 15.26 -9.25 -12.37
N GLY A 128 14.31 -9.28 -11.43
CA GLY A 128 12.98 -8.67 -11.56
C GLY A 128 12.96 -7.15 -11.39
N ARG A 129 14.09 -6.47 -11.11
CA ARG A 129 14.04 -5.03 -10.83
C ARG A 129 13.47 -4.23 -12.00
N GLY A 130 12.53 -3.35 -11.69
CA GLY A 130 11.93 -2.39 -12.60
C GLY A 130 10.56 -2.79 -13.14
N VAL A 131 10.12 -4.03 -12.90
CA VAL A 131 8.79 -4.54 -13.25
C VAL A 131 8.30 -5.51 -12.17
N GLU A 132 7.03 -5.86 -12.19
CA GLU A 132 6.44 -6.82 -11.27
C GLU A 132 6.33 -8.20 -11.91
N VAL A 133 7.07 -9.17 -11.37
CA VAL A 133 7.15 -10.53 -11.94
C VAL A 133 6.67 -11.53 -10.92
N HIS A 134 5.64 -12.29 -11.29
CA HIS A 134 5.08 -13.39 -10.53
C HIS A 134 5.44 -14.72 -11.21
N ILE A 135 5.92 -15.68 -10.43
CA ILE A 135 5.99 -17.09 -10.80
C ILE A 135 5.00 -17.82 -9.90
N ALA A 136 3.86 -18.22 -10.46
CA ALA A 136 2.73 -18.67 -9.64
C ALA A 136 1.81 -19.70 -10.34
N ASP A 137 0.92 -20.29 -9.54
CA ASP A 137 -0.23 -21.12 -9.97
C ASP A 137 0.13 -22.41 -10.74
N GLY A 138 1.40 -22.81 -10.66
CA GLY A 138 1.94 -23.98 -11.35
C GLY A 138 3.14 -24.56 -10.59
N ALA A 139 4.07 -25.14 -11.32
CA ALA A 139 5.37 -25.50 -10.77
C ALA A 139 6.21 -24.24 -10.50
N CYS A 140 7.32 -24.39 -9.78
CA CYS A 140 8.22 -23.28 -9.45
C CYS A 140 9.69 -23.65 -9.70
N LEU A 141 10.62 -22.97 -9.00
CA LEU A 141 12.05 -23.00 -9.35
C LEU A 141 12.78 -24.17 -8.69
N MET A 142 13.60 -24.87 -9.47
CA MET A 142 14.46 -25.93 -9.00
C MET A 142 15.93 -25.67 -9.38
N LEU A 143 16.78 -25.60 -8.37
CA LEU A 143 18.23 -25.41 -8.48
C LEU A 143 18.91 -26.73 -8.15
N GLN A 144 19.13 -27.56 -9.16
CA GLN A 144 19.68 -28.89 -9.00
C GLN A 144 21.10 -28.97 -9.56
N ARG A 145 22.09 -29.24 -8.69
CA ARG A 145 23.51 -29.35 -9.06
C ARG A 145 24.03 -28.10 -9.78
N VAL A 146 23.64 -26.93 -9.30
CA VAL A 146 24.03 -25.65 -9.90
C VAL A 146 24.83 -24.77 -8.95
N THR A 147 25.52 -23.79 -9.53
CA THR A 147 26.31 -22.84 -8.76
C THR A 147 26.27 -21.43 -9.33
N ASN A 148 26.54 -20.44 -8.47
CA ASN A 148 26.56 -19.02 -8.83
C ASN A 148 25.20 -18.58 -9.40
N VAL A 149 24.13 -18.73 -8.60
CA VAL A 149 22.77 -18.32 -8.99
C VAL A 149 22.29 -17.18 -8.11
N ILE A 150 21.76 -16.13 -8.72
CA ILE A 150 21.10 -15.01 -8.06
C ILE A 150 19.63 -15.01 -8.46
N ILE A 151 18.72 -15.01 -7.49
CA ILE A 151 17.29 -14.82 -7.70
C ILE A 151 16.90 -13.56 -6.95
N HIS A 152 16.53 -12.52 -7.69
CA HIS A 152 16.36 -11.19 -7.14
C HIS A 152 15.10 -10.48 -7.64
N GLY A 153 14.32 -9.94 -6.70
CA GLY A 153 13.25 -8.99 -7.01
C GLY A 153 12.03 -9.61 -7.70
N ILE A 154 11.69 -10.87 -7.41
CA ILE A 154 10.51 -11.54 -7.98
C ILE A 154 9.54 -12.03 -6.90
N LYS A 155 8.28 -12.21 -7.27
CA LYS A 155 7.23 -12.78 -6.42
C LYS A 155 7.01 -14.24 -6.80
N ILE A 156 7.03 -15.16 -5.82
CA ILE A 156 6.81 -16.59 -6.06
C ILE A 156 5.76 -17.09 -5.07
N HIS A 157 4.62 -17.54 -5.56
CA HIS A 157 3.50 -17.92 -4.71
C HIS A 157 2.58 -18.93 -5.36
N ASN A 158 1.67 -19.55 -4.60
CA ASN A 158 0.69 -20.51 -5.13
C ASN A 158 1.33 -21.67 -5.91
N CYS A 159 2.57 -22.03 -5.60
CA CYS A 159 3.27 -23.17 -6.19
C CYS A 159 2.54 -24.47 -5.84
N LYS A 160 2.40 -25.34 -6.84
CA LYS A 160 1.64 -26.60 -6.76
C LYS A 160 2.56 -27.80 -6.87
N ALA A 161 2.20 -28.86 -6.17
CA ALA A 161 2.86 -30.16 -6.29
C ALA A 161 2.77 -30.66 -7.74
N GLN A 162 3.81 -31.38 -8.18
CA GLN A 162 3.86 -31.99 -9.51
C GLN A 162 4.27 -33.45 -9.39
N THR A 163 3.62 -34.29 -10.18
CA THR A 163 4.05 -35.66 -10.42
C THR A 163 5.39 -35.69 -11.16
N ALA A 164 6.07 -36.84 -11.10
CA ALA A 164 7.28 -37.06 -11.87
C ALA A 164 7.06 -36.72 -13.35
N SER A 165 8.00 -36.00 -13.94
CA SER A 165 7.87 -35.48 -15.29
C SER A 165 9.22 -35.30 -15.97
N THR A 166 9.18 -35.24 -17.29
CA THR A 166 10.34 -34.95 -18.11
C THR A 166 10.31 -33.49 -18.51
N VAL A 167 11.44 -32.78 -18.34
CA VAL A 167 11.60 -31.38 -18.71
C VAL A 167 12.89 -31.18 -19.49
N LEU A 168 12.93 -30.14 -20.31
CA LEU A 168 14.17 -29.63 -20.87
C LEU A 168 14.93 -28.88 -19.77
N GLY A 169 16.16 -29.32 -19.51
CA GLY A 169 17.10 -28.70 -18.59
C GLY A 169 18.17 -27.88 -19.32
N PRO A 170 19.15 -27.35 -18.56
CA PRO A 170 20.30 -26.63 -19.11
C PRO A 170 21.02 -27.41 -20.21
N ASP A 171 21.60 -26.69 -21.17
CA ASP A 171 22.22 -27.23 -22.39
C ASP A 171 21.27 -28.07 -23.27
N LYS A 172 19.96 -27.78 -23.21
CA LYS A 172 18.90 -28.52 -23.91
C LYS A 172 18.89 -30.02 -23.60
N LYS A 173 19.35 -30.41 -22.40
CA LYS A 173 19.36 -31.81 -21.97
C LYS A 173 17.98 -32.19 -21.45
N ILE A 174 17.46 -33.32 -21.90
CA ILE A 174 16.24 -33.89 -21.33
C ILE A 174 16.55 -34.44 -19.93
N VAL A 175 15.81 -33.97 -18.93
CA VAL A 175 16.00 -34.34 -17.52
C VAL A 175 14.69 -34.90 -16.97
N ASN A 176 14.79 -36.08 -16.35
CA ASN A 176 13.68 -36.65 -15.57
C ASN A 176 13.71 -36.07 -14.16
N VAL A 177 12.66 -35.32 -13.84
CA VAL A 177 12.46 -34.71 -12.52
C VAL A 177 11.47 -35.59 -11.76
N GLY A 178 11.87 -36.01 -10.56
CA GLY A 178 10.97 -36.75 -9.67
C GLY A 178 9.79 -35.90 -9.19
N PRO A 179 8.88 -36.47 -8.38
CA PRO A 179 7.80 -35.70 -7.79
C PRO A 179 8.34 -34.49 -7.00
N VAL A 180 7.63 -33.37 -7.07
CA VAL A 180 7.92 -32.17 -6.28
C VAL A 180 6.70 -31.77 -5.47
N ASP A 181 6.95 -31.28 -4.25
CA ASP A 181 5.91 -31.09 -3.23
C ASP A 181 5.20 -29.73 -3.34
N GLY A 182 5.61 -28.88 -4.28
CA GLY A 182 5.08 -27.53 -4.46
C GLY A 182 5.87 -26.44 -3.74
N ASP A 183 7.18 -26.65 -3.52
CA ASP A 183 8.06 -25.62 -2.98
C ASP A 183 8.27 -24.44 -3.94
N ALA A 184 8.42 -23.22 -3.40
CA ALA A 184 8.70 -22.04 -4.23
C ALA A 184 10.11 -22.07 -4.87
N ILE A 185 11.13 -22.35 -4.06
CA ILE A 185 12.52 -22.49 -4.51
C ILE A 185 13.13 -23.72 -3.84
N ARG A 186 13.43 -24.75 -4.64
CA ARG A 186 14.06 -25.98 -4.17
C ARG A 186 15.52 -26.06 -4.60
N MET A 187 16.44 -26.26 -3.67
CA MET A 187 17.89 -26.36 -3.91
C MET A 187 18.42 -27.74 -3.53
N LEU A 188 18.99 -28.46 -4.49
CA LEU A 188 19.52 -29.81 -4.31
C LEU A 188 20.97 -29.89 -4.80
N THR A 189 21.88 -30.24 -3.90
CA THR A 189 23.33 -30.36 -4.22
C THR A 189 23.88 -29.10 -4.91
N SER A 190 23.41 -27.93 -4.50
CA SER A 190 23.74 -26.64 -5.12
C SER A 190 24.60 -25.78 -4.20
N TYR A 191 25.45 -24.93 -4.78
CA TYR A 191 26.48 -24.20 -4.04
C TYR A 191 26.59 -22.75 -4.49
N LYS A 192 26.78 -21.80 -3.56
CA LYS A 192 26.94 -20.37 -3.88
C LYS A 192 25.70 -19.80 -4.56
N ILE A 193 24.62 -19.71 -3.79
CA ILE A 193 23.30 -19.22 -4.21
C ILE A 193 22.90 -18.01 -3.37
N TRP A 194 22.32 -17.00 -4.01
CA TRP A 194 21.83 -15.80 -3.35
C TRP A 194 20.37 -15.55 -3.71
N ILE A 195 19.50 -15.57 -2.71
CA ILE A 195 18.06 -15.31 -2.81
C ILE A 195 17.78 -13.98 -2.14
N ASP A 196 17.48 -12.94 -2.92
CA ASP A 196 17.44 -11.56 -2.43
C ASP A 196 16.19 -10.79 -2.86
N HIS A 197 15.55 -10.02 -1.98
CA HIS A 197 14.42 -9.14 -2.36
C HIS A 197 13.24 -9.86 -3.05
N ASN A 198 13.02 -11.13 -2.74
CA ASN A 198 11.86 -11.86 -3.26
C ASN A 198 10.70 -11.83 -2.27
N THR A 199 9.48 -11.89 -2.78
CA THR A 199 8.29 -12.08 -1.95
C THR A 199 7.77 -13.50 -2.14
N LEU A 200 7.71 -14.30 -1.08
CA LEU A 200 7.33 -15.71 -1.14
C LEU A 200 6.17 -16.01 -0.17
N TYR A 201 5.10 -16.64 -0.67
CA TYR A 201 3.91 -16.94 0.13
C TYR A 201 3.00 -18.00 -0.49
N ASP A 202 2.13 -18.59 0.33
CA ASP A 202 1.00 -19.42 -0.10
C ASP A 202 1.33 -20.56 -1.07
N CYS A 203 2.45 -21.25 -0.84
CA CYS A 203 2.83 -22.44 -1.60
C CYS A 203 2.34 -23.72 -0.91
N GLU A 204 2.07 -24.76 -1.69
CA GLU A 204 1.44 -26.00 -1.22
C GLU A 204 2.24 -26.73 -0.12
N ASP A 205 3.59 -26.77 -0.21
CA ASP A 205 4.45 -27.29 0.86
C ASP A 205 5.33 -26.20 1.51
N GLY A 206 6.58 -26.05 1.08
CA GLY A 206 7.54 -25.07 1.59
C GLY A 206 7.67 -23.82 0.72
N LEU A 207 8.35 -22.78 1.21
CA LEU A 207 8.82 -21.69 0.34
C LEU A 207 10.25 -21.96 -0.12
N ILE A 208 11.15 -22.24 0.83
CA ILE A 208 12.55 -22.53 0.51
C ILE A 208 12.94 -23.88 1.11
N ASP A 209 13.46 -24.77 0.26
CA ASP A 209 14.02 -26.06 0.68
C ASP A 209 15.48 -26.17 0.22
N VAL A 210 16.40 -26.31 1.17
CA VAL A 210 17.86 -26.41 0.93
C VAL A 210 18.34 -27.76 1.42
N THR A 211 18.71 -28.64 0.51
CA THR A 211 18.92 -30.07 0.86
C THR A 211 20.09 -30.69 0.10
N ARG A 212 20.37 -31.95 0.44
CA ARG A 212 21.27 -32.84 -0.32
C ARG A 212 22.68 -32.28 -0.50
N GLY A 213 23.24 -31.73 0.57
CA GLY A 213 24.60 -31.19 0.62
C GLY A 213 24.74 -29.79 -0.01
N SER A 214 23.64 -29.09 -0.21
CA SER A 214 23.68 -27.68 -0.65
C SER A 214 24.33 -26.80 0.42
N THR A 215 25.17 -25.85 0.03
CA THR A 215 25.91 -25.02 0.99
C THR A 215 26.36 -23.69 0.37
N ASN A 216 26.87 -22.79 1.21
CA ASN A 216 27.24 -21.42 0.85
C ASN A 216 26.09 -20.62 0.26
N ILE A 217 25.02 -20.48 1.04
CA ILE A 217 23.78 -19.82 0.60
C ILE A 217 23.53 -18.59 1.47
N THR A 218 23.09 -17.51 0.83
CA THR A 218 22.57 -16.32 1.52
C THR A 218 21.13 -16.10 1.08
N ILE A 219 20.23 -15.94 2.06
CA ILE A 219 18.82 -15.60 1.88
C ILE A 219 18.62 -14.26 2.56
N SER A 220 18.44 -13.20 1.78
CA SER A 220 18.39 -11.84 2.31
C SER A 220 17.28 -10.95 1.77
N ASN A 221 16.85 -9.96 2.57
CA ASN A 221 15.84 -8.97 2.14
C ASN A 221 14.53 -9.55 1.58
N ASN A 222 14.23 -10.82 1.83
CA ASN A 222 13.02 -11.43 1.31
C ASN A 222 11.86 -11.17 2.26
N TRP A 223 10.66 -11.15 1.71
CA TRP A 223 9.42 -11.12 2.46
C TRP A 223 8.72 -12.46 2.38
N PHE A 224 8.65 -13.14 3.53
CA PHE A 224 7.90 -14.38 3.70
C PHE A 224 6.59 -14.05 4.41
N ARG A 225 5.44 -14.43 3.84
CA ARG A 225 4.13 -14.21 4.45
C ARG A 225 3.19 -15.38 4.17
N THR A 226 2.11 -15.48 4.94
CA THR A 226 0.99 -16.41 4.71
C THR A 226 1.46 -17.82 4.33
N GLN A 227 2.20 -18.47 5.24
CA GLN A 227 2.77 -19.79 4.97
C GLN A 227 2.86 -20.63 6.23
N ASN A 228 2.51 -21.91 6.13
CA ASN A 228 2.74 -22.85 7.22
C ASN A 228 4.23 -23.20 7.38
N LYS A 229 4.83 -23.84 6.37
CA LYS A 229 6.23 -24.29 6.37
C LYS A 229 7.07 -23.30 5.55
N VAL A 230 7.84 -22.42 6.21
CA VAL A 230 8.57 -21.36 5.49
C VAL A 230 9.86 -21.87 4.84
N MET A 231 10.83 -22.31 5.63
CA MET A 231 12.19 -22.60 5.17
C MET A 231 12.76 -23.84 5.85
N LEU A 232 13.04 -24.87 5.06
CA LEU A 232 13.68 -26.09 5.51
C LEU A 232 15.14 -26.14 5.04
N LEU A 233 16.06 -26.32 5.98
CA LEU A 233 17.47 -26.52 5.72
C LEU A 233 17.84 -27.95 6.17
N GLY A 234 17.96 -28.85 5.20
CA GLY A 234 18.21 -30.29 5.39
C GLY A 234 16.90 -31.09 5.52
N HIS A 235 16.70 -32.09 4.66
CA HIS A 235 15.41 -32.82 4.55
C HIS A 235 15.35 -34.11 5.37
N ASP A 236 16.49 -34.81 5.51
CA ASP A 236 16.57 -36.18 6.00
C ASP A 236 17.53 -36.29 7.20
N ASP A 237 17.05 -36.95 8.25
CA ASP A 237 17.77 -37.09 9.50
C ASP A 237 19.04 -37.94 9.34
N GLY A 238 19.08 -38.89 8.38
CA GLY A 238 20.24 -39.73 8.09
C GLY A 238 21.24 -39.11 7.10
N PHE A 239 20.94 -37.97 6.48
CA PHE A 239 21.76 -37.43 5.40
C PHE A 239 22.95 -36.59 5.90
N LEU A 240 24.00 -37.26 6.36
CA LEU A 240 25.15 -36.66 7.05
C LEU A 240 25.94 -35.60 6.24
N ARG A 241 25.82 -35.58 4.90
CA ARG A 241 26.49 -34.56 4.08
C ARG A 241 25.98 -33.14 4.37
N ASP A 242 24.76 -33.01 4.92
CA ASP A 242 24.19 -31.72 5.35
C ASP A 242 24.92 -31.11 6.56
N LYS A 243 25.82 -31.84 7.24
CA LYS A 243 26.72 -31.26 8.26
C LYS A 243 27.60 -30.13 7.70
N ASN A 244 27.87 -30.16 6.40
CA ASN A 244 28.68 -29.14 5.72
C ASN A 244 27.84 -27.96 5.20
N MET A 245 26.51 -27.99 5.38
CA MET A 245 25.62 -26.92 4.97
C MET A 245 25.87 -25.66 5.81
N LYS A 246 26.01 -24.53 5.13
CA LYS A 246 26.20 -23.20 5.72
C LYS A 246 25.28 -22.20 5.04
N VAL A 247 24.36 -21.63 5.82
CA VAL A 247 23.34 -20.70 5.32
C VAL A 247 23.32 -19.41 6.15
N THR A 248 23.27 -18.27 5.47
CA THR A 248 23.04 -16.96 6.08
C THR A 248 21.61 -16.55 5.80
N VAL A 249 20.84 -16.25 6.85
CA VAL A 249 19.47 -15.71 6.76
C VAL A 249 19.52 -14.30 7.34
N ALA A 250 19.46 -13.27 6.49
CA ALA A 250 19.70 -11.89 6.92
C ALA A 250 18.74 -10.85 6.36
N PHE A 251 18.31 -9.87 7.18
CA PHE A 251 17.44 -8.77 6.71
C PHE A 251 16.10 -9.20 6.12
N ASN A 252 15.65 -10.43 6.36
CA ASN A 252 14.34 -10.89 5.90
C ASN A 252 13.23 -10.40 6.82
N TYR A 253 12.04 -10.31 6.25
CA TYR A 253 10.82 -10.08 7.00
C TYR A 253 9.95 -11.34 6.98
N PHE A 254 9.74 -11.93 8.15
CA PHE A 254 8.87 -13.09 8.35
C PHE A 254 7.54 -12.66 8.97
N GLY A 255 6.49 -12.67 8.16
CA GLY A 255 5.12 -12.36 8.54
C GLY A 255 4.47 -11.33 7.60
N PRO A 256 3.16 -11.08 7.73
CA PRO A 256 2.26 -11.73 8.67
C PRO A 256 2.00 -13.21 8.31
N ASN A 257 1.44 -13.96 9.26
CA ASN A 257 0.89 -15.30 9.03
C ASN A 257 1.90 -16.39 8.62
N CYS A 258 3.14 -16.31 9.10
CA CYS A 258 4.08 -17.43 9.00
C CYS A 258 3.93 -18.36 10.22
N ASN A 259 3.72 -19.65 10.03
CA ASN A 259 3.48 -20.56 11.15
C ASN A 259 4.78 -21.06 11.80
N GLN A 260 5.71 -21.57 10.98
CA GLN A 260 6.93 -22.23 11.45
C GLN A 260 8.08 -22.30 10.43
N ARG A 261 9.24 -22.79 10.89
CA ARG A 261 10.44 -23.08 10.07
C ARG A 261 11.10 -21.84 9.50
N MET A 262 11.53 -20.89 10.34
CA MET A 262 12.13 -19.62 9.91
C MET A 262 13.55 -19.39 10.51
N PRO A 263 14.53 -20.28 10.28
CA PRO A 263 14.45 -21.54 9.55
C PRO A 263 14.17 -22.75 10.47
N ARG A 264 13.92 -23.93 9.87
CA ARG A 264 14.12 -25.24 10.54
C ARG A 264 15.34 -25.93 9.95
N ILE A 265 16.27 -26.37 10.80
CA ILE A 265 17.60 -26.85 10.37
C ILE A 265 17.90 -28.26 10.85
N ARG A 266 18.55 -29.04 9.98
CA ARG A 266 19.16 -30.33 10.31
C ARG A 266 20.66 -30.35 10.03
N HIS A 267 21.44 -30.91 10.96
CA HIS A 267 22.90 -31.13 10.89
C HIS A 267 23.78 -29.88 10.73
N GLY A 268 23.50 -29.05 9.74
CA GLY A 268 24.35 -27.95 9.31
C GLY A 268 24.32 -26.72 10.21
N TYR A 269 24.83 -25.63 9.64
CA TYR A 269 25.00 -24.36 10.31
C TYR A 269 24.13 -23.28 9.67
N ALA A 270 23.46 -22.46 10.50
CA ALA A 270 22.93 -21.18 10.03
C ALA A 270 23.27 -20.00 10.95
N HIS A 271 23.57 -18.88 10.28
CA HIS A 271 23.63 -17.57 10.91
C HIS A 271 22.36 -16.81 10.55
N VAL A 272 21.50 -16.63 11.55
CA VAL A 272 20.20 -15.95 11.45
C VAL A 272 20.36 -14.58 12.07
N VAL A 273 20.43 -13.53 11.25
CA VAL A 273 20.91 -12.22 11.70
C VAL A 273 20.11 -11.04 11.16
N ASN A 274 19.75 -10.09 12.03
CA ASN A 274 19.00 -8.89 11.65
C ASN A 274 17.73 -9.17 10.82
N ASN A 275 16.94 -10.19 11.16
CA ASN A 275 15.63 -10.44 10.57
C ASN A 275 14.50 -9.93 11.48
N VAL A 276 13.33 -9.65 10.90
CA VAL A 276 12.10 -9.38 11.65
C VAL A 276 11.20 -10.61 11.62
N TYR A 277 10.65 -10.95 12.79
CA TYR A 277 9.67 -12.01 12.97
C TYR A 277 8.41 -11.42 13.58
N LYS A 278 7.28 -11.51 12.87
CA LYS A 278 6.01 -10.95 13.31
C LYS A 278 4.94 -12.03 13.41
N GLY A 279 4.59 -12.38 14.64
CA GLY A 279 3.44 -13.21 14.98
C GLY A 279 3.52 -14.60 14.39
N TRP A 280 4.56 -15.37 14.70
CA TRP A 280 4.62 -16.78 14.31
C TRP A 280 3.52 -17.59 15.01
N GLY A 281 3.20 -18.77 14.48
CA GLY A 281 2.20 -19.66 15.06
C GLY A 281 2.80 -20.68 16.03
N ASN A 282 3.57 -21.66 15.53
CA ASN A 282 4.16 -22.71 16.37
C ASN A 282 5.51 -22.29 16.99
N TYR A 283 6.51 -22.00 16.14
CA TYR A 283 7.85 -21.56 16.55
C TYR A 283 8.48 -20.76 15.40
N ALA A 284 9.48 -19.93 15.70
CA ALA A 284 10.22 -19.23 14.66
C ALA A 284 11.45 -20.04 14.18
N ILE A 285 12.37 -20.35 15.08
CA ILE A 285 13.63 -21.02 14.75
C ILE A 285 13.60 -22.45 15.29
N GLY A 286 13.74 -23.44 14.40
CA GLY A 286 13.66 -24.86 14.75
C GLY A 286 14.90 -25.65 14.39
N GLY A 287 15.08 -26.82 14.99
CA GLY A 287 16.13 -27.73 14.56
C GLY A 287 16.06 -29.14 15.13
N SER A 288 16.68 -30.07 14.40
CA SER A 288 16.79 -31.49 14.73
C SER A 288 18.11 -32.07 14.23
N MET A 289 18.57 -33.19 14.78
CA MET A 289 19.85 -33.82 14.40
C MET A 289 21.08 -32.91 14.60
N ASN A 290 21.21 -32.32 15.79
CA ASN A 290 22.35 -31.51 16.21
C ASN A 290 22.77 -30.34 15.25
N PRO A 291 21.87 -29.44 14.86
CA PRO A 291 22.24 -28.27 14.06
C PRO A 291 22.97 -27.24 14.94
N SER A 292 23.73 -26.36 14.30
CA SER A 292 24.35 -25.19 14.93
C SER A 292 23.70 -23.91 14.43
N ILE A 293 23.08 -23.14 15.34
CA ILE A 293 22.33 -21.94 14.97
C ILE A 293 22.82 -20.76 15.80
N LYS A 294 23.26 -19.71 15.11
CA LYS A 294 23.50 -18.41 15.71
C LYS A 294 22.38 -17.45 15.34
N SER A 295 21.48 -17.20 16.27
CA SER A 295 20.55 -16.08 16.22
C SER A 295 21.24 -14.83 16.73
N GLN A 296 21.33 -13.79 15.90
CA GLN A 296 22.04 -12.56 16.26
C GLN A 296 21.26 -11.30 15.85
N ALA A 297 20.97 -10.44 16.83
CA ALA A 297 20.36 -9.14 16.62
C ALA A 297 19.12 -9.16 15.72
N ASN A 298 18.26 -10.16 15.87
CA ASN A 298 16.95 -10.22 15.24
C ASN A 298 15.89 -9.50 16.10
N TYR A 299 14.75 -9.18 15.50
CA TYR A 299 13.61 -8.60 16.19
C TYR A 299 12.42 -9.57 16.17
N PHE A 300 12.08 -10.12 17.34
CA PHE A 300 10.98 -11.06 17.52
C PHE A 300 9.78 -10.38 18.17
N PHE A 301 8.66 -10.32 17.46
CA PHE A 301 7.40 -9.80 17.97
C PHE A 301 6.34 -10.92 17.95
N ALA A 302 6.03 -11.49 19.11
CA ALA A 302 5.06 -12.58 19.22
C ALA A 302 3.61 -12.11 19.12
N LYS A 303 2.63 -13.04 19.04
CA LYS A 303 1.19 -12.71 19.03
C LYS A 303 0.63 -12.31 20.40
N GLY A 304 1.36 -12.53 21.49
CA GLY A 304 0.96 -12.25 22.87
C GLY A 304 1.00 -13.50 23.76
N GLY A 305 1.25 -13.34 25.06
CA GLY A 305 1.53 -14.46 25.98
C GLY A 305 2.97 -14.97 25.85
N ARG A 306 3.36 -15.96 26.67
CA ARG A 306 4.71 -16.55 26.62
C ARG A 306 4.84 -17.39 25.34
N ASN A 307 5.57 -16.88 24.35
CA ASN A 307 5.78 -17.56 23.07
C ASN A 307 7.26 -17.85 22.88
N GLU A 308 7.59 -19.13 22.83
CA GLU A 308 8.96 -19.55 22.56
C GLU A 308 9.32 -19.35 21.08
N VAL A 309 10.46 -18.72 20.85
CA VAL A 309 11.05 -18.55 19.50
C VAL A 309 11.58 -19.88 18.98
N THR A 310 12.09 -20.72 19.89
CA THR A 310 12.85 -21.93 19.59
C THR A 310 11.99 -23.19 19.64
N TRP A 311 12.30 -24.14 18.75
CA TRP A 311 11.84 -25.52 18.84
C TRP A 311 13.00 -26.49 18.62
N LYS A 312 13.11 -27.51 19.47
CA LYS A 312 14.12 -28.57 19.39
C LYS A 312 13.42 -29.92 19.43
N GLN A 313 13.87 -30.87 18.62
CA GLN A 313 13.37 -32.25 18.70
C GLN A 313 13.92 -32.95 19.96
N GLU A 314 13.05 -33.56 20.76
CA GLU A 314 13.35 -34.13 22.09
C GLU A 314 14.06 -35.52 22.06
N SER A 315 14.54 -36.00 20.91
CA SER A 315 15.14 -37.34 20.82
C SER A 315 16.58 -37.40 21.36
N GLY A 316 16.70 -37.78 22.63
CA GLY A 316 17.64 -38.79 23.13
C GLY A 316 19.13 -38.48 23.25
N GLU A 317 19.84 -37.97 22.22
CA GLU A 317 21.31 -38.08 22.24
C GLU A 317 22.13 -36.84 21.88
N VAL A 318 21.61 -35.80 21.21
CA VAL A 318 22.37 -34.54 21.06
C VAL A 318 21.44 -33.33 20.84
N GLU A 319 21.30 -32.47 21.85
CA GLU A 319 20.63 -31.18 21.70
C GLU A 319 21.43 -30.25 20.76
N GLY A 320 20.82 -29.73 19.71
CA GLY A 320 21.44 -28.74 18.82
C GLY A 320 21.98 -27.51 19.57
N ASN A 321 23.01 -26.86 19.00
CA ASN A 321 23.66 -25.71 19.60
C ASN A 321 22.99 -24.41 19.15
N PHE A 322 22.01 -23.94 19.93
CA PHE A 322 21.24 -22.72 19.65
C PHE A 322 21.76 -21.58 20.52
N GLN A 323 22.30 -20.54 19.89
CA GLN A 323 22.81 -19.35 20.56
C GLN A 323 22.02 -18.11 20.13
N SER A 324 21.53 -17.33 21.10
CA SER A 324 20.95 -16.00 20.88
C SER A 324 21.94 -14.93 21.35
N VAL A 325 22.17 -13.90 20.52
CA VAL A 325 23.11 -12.82 20.79
C VAL A 325 22.50 -11.48 20.40
N LYS A 326 22.22 -10.60 21.38
CA LYS A 326 21.64 -9.26 21.15
C LYS A 326 20.28 -9.25 20.43
N ASP A 327 19.56 -10.36 20.43
CA ASP A 327 18.20 -10.41 19.89
C ASP A 327 17.25 -9.56 20.74
N VAL A 328 16.25 -8.97 20.10
CA VAL A 328 15.21 -8.18 20.74
C VAL A 328 13.93 -8.98 20.78
N PHE A 329 13.38 -9.17 21.97
CA PHE A 329 12.15 -9.91 22.21
C PHE A 329 11.04 -8.96 22.66
N ALA A 330 9.92 -8.97 21.95
CA ALA A 330 8.78 -8.11 22.18
C ALA A 330 7.47 -8.93 22.24
N ASN A 331 6.47 -8.38 22.93
CA ASN A 331 5.13 -8.93 23.06
C ASN A 331 5.07 -10.38 23.58
N GLY A 332 5.93 -10.72 24.56
CA GLY A 332 5.97 -12.04 25.20
C GLY A 332 6.83 -13.09 24.49
N ALA A 333 7.58 -12.71 23.46
CA ALA A 333 8.60 -13.55 22.86
C ALA A 333 9.70 -13.92 23.88
N CYS A 334 10.17 -15.16 23.86
CA CYS A 334 11.34 -15.59 24.62
C CYS A 334 12.17 -16.62 23.85
N PHE A 335 13.47 -16.71 24.14
CA PHE A 335 14.38 -17.66 23.50
C PHE A 335 15.00 -18.55 24.57
N ASN A 336 14.80 -19.87 24.47
CA ASN A 336 15.37 -20.81 25.42
C ASN A 336 16.65 -21.42 24.82
N GLY A 337 17.79 -20.81 25.15
CA GLY A 337 19.10 -21.24 24.66
C GLY A 337 19.59 -22.49 25.39
N SER A 338 20.34 -23.34 24.69
CA SER A 338 21.14 -24.39 25.34
C SER A 338 22.47 -23.80 25.82
N GLY A 339 22.62 -23.65 27.14
CA GLY A 339 23.89 -23.65 27.87
C GLY A 339 24.83 -22.46 27.67
N SER A 340 24.97 -21.63 28.71
CA SER A 340 26.02 -20.63 28.91
C SER A 340 27.45 -21.20 29.03
N GLY A 341 27.72 -22.41 28.52
CA GLY A 341 28.98 -23.13 28.65
C GLY A 341 29.42 -23.95 27.42
N ARG A 342 28.73 -23.85 26.27
CA ARG A 342 29.20 -24.43 24.99
C ARG A 342 30.04 -23.42 24.20
N GLU A 343 30.99 -23.88 23.38
CA GLU A 343 31.80 -23.03 22.51
C GLU A 343 30.92 -22.05 21.70
N ALA A 344 31.38 -20.80 21.58
CA ALA A 344 30.65 -19.77 20.86
C ALA A 344 30.37 -20.18 19.41
N VAL A 345 29.10 -20.14 19.00
CA VAL A 345 28.68 -20.46 17.64
C VAL A 345 29.10 -19.31 16.72
N ARG A 346 30.19 -19.49 15.97
CA ARG A 346 30.75 -18.45 15.09
C ARG A 346 30.45 -18.74 13.62
N PRO A 347 30.12 -17.72 12.81
CA PRO A 347 29.89 -17.90 11.39
C PRO A 347 31.18 -18.20 10.61
N ASN A 348 32.34 -17.81 11.14
CA ASN A 348 33.64 -18.02 10.48
C ASN A 348 33.64 -17.53 9.02
N TYR A 349 33.09 -16.33 8.81
CA TYR A 349 33.07 -15.68 7.51
C TYR A 349 34.48 -15.32 7.07
N THR A 350 34.77 -15.52 5.78
CA THR A 350 35.90 -14.87 5.10
C THR A 350 35.66 -13.36 5.00
N PRO A 351 36.69 -12.55 4.69
CA PRO A 351 36.51 -11.10 4.50
C PRO A 351 35.41 -10.72 3.50
N ASP A 352 35.29 -11.46 2.39
CA ASP A 352 34.27 -11.23 1.36
C ASP A 352 32.84 -11.63 1.78
N GLN A 353 32.73 -12.46 2.82
CA GLN A 353 31.45 -12.91 3.39
C GLN A 353 31.03 -12.07 4.60
N ALA A 354 31.98 -11.43 5.29
CA ALA A 354 31.73 -10.68 6.50
C ALA A 354 30.95 -9.39 6.23
N PHE A 355 30.11 -8.99 7.18
CA PHE A 355 29.33 -7.76 7.12
C PHE A 355 29.01 -7.26 8.53
N PRO A 356 28.80 -5.93 8.70
CA PRO A 356 28.41 -5.37 9.98
C PRO A 356 27.03 -5.89 10.40
N VAL A 357 26.95 -6.34 11.66
CA VAL A 357 25.68 -6.70 12.28
C VAL A 357 25.14 -5.47 13.01
N GLU A 358 23.94 -5.05 12.62
CA GLU A 358 23.29 -3.87 13.18
C GLU A 358 22.55 -4.19 14.48
N ASP A 359 22.16 -3.16 15.22
CA ASP A 359 21.39 -3.30 16.45
C ASP A 359 19.98 -3.88 16.17
N GLY A 360 19.56 -4.87 16.97
CA GLY A 360 18.27 -5.53 16.85
C GLY A 360 17.06 -4.59 16.89
N HIS A 361 17.17 -3.44 17.57
CA HIS A 361 16.11 -2.42 17.61
C HIS A 361 15.96 -1.66 16.29
N LYS A 362 17.03 -1.55 15.49
CA LYS A 362 17.04 -0.87 14.17
C LYS A 362 16.56 -1.78 13.05
N VAL A 363 16.50 -3.09 13.27
CA VAL A 363 16.17 -4.09 12.23
C VAL A 363 14.82 -3.85 11.58
N LYS A 364 13.83 -3.39 12.35
CA LYS A 364 12.53 -3.00 11.79
C LYS A 364 12.64 -1.93 10.71
N GLU A 365 13.59 -1.00 10.84
CA GLU A 365 13.86 0.02 9.84
C GLU A 365 14.63 -0.55 8.65
N LEU A 366 15.66 -1.35 8.93
CA LEU A 366 16.56 -1.96 7.93
C LEU A 366 15.87 -2.97 7.01
N THR A 367 14.75 -3.53 7.44
CA THR A 367 13.93 -4.51 6.70
C THR A 367 12.65 -3.90 6.11
N LYS A 368 12.44 -2.58 6.24
CA LYS A 368 11.28 -1.90 5.61
C LYS A 368 11.23 -2.17 4.10
N ASN A 369 12.40 -2.24 3.48
CA ASN A 369 12.57 -2.51 2.06
C ASN A 369 12.26 -3.96 1.66
N ALA A 370 12.27 -4.91 2.60
CA ALA A 370 11.89 -6.29 2.32
C ALA A 370 10.37 -6.41 2.18
N VAL A 371 9.60 -5.74 3.06
CA VAL A 371 8.11 -5.65 3.03
C VAL A 371 7.61 -4.74 1.92
N TYR A 372 8.51 -4.25 1.08
CA TYR A 372 8.26 -3.13 0.21
C TYR A 372 7.80 -3.62 -1.16
N GLU A 373 6.51 -3.52 -1.42
CA GLU A 373 5.87 -3.80 -2.72
C GLU A 373 6.18 -2.72 -3.78
N GLU A 374 7.34 -2.05 -3.74
CA GLU A 374 7.48 -0.78 -4.45
C GLU A 374 7.37 -0.92 -5.98
N LYS A 375 6.30 -0.33 -6.51
CA LYS A 375 6.35 0.47 -7.74
C LYS A 375 7.50 1.46 -7.63
N TYR A 376 8.68 1.09 -8.12
CA TYR A 376 9.80 2.01 -8.27
C TYR A 376 9.44 3.10 -9.30
N VAL A 377 9.04 4.28 -8.83
CA VAL A 377 9.48 5.53 -9.45
C VAL A 377 10.72 5.97 -8.70
N ALA A 378 11.87 5.76 -9.33
CA ALA A 378 13.10 6.41 -8.90
C ALA A 378 12.85 7.93 -8.83
N ALA A 379 13.02 8.52 -7.64
CA ALA A 379 13.19 9.96 -7.54
C ALA A 379 14.55 10.32 -8.19
N ARG A 380 14.51 10.61 -9.49
CA ARG A 380 15.63 11.14 -10.26
C ARG A 380 15.98 12.53 -9.72
N ARG A 381 17.21 12.66 -9.20
CA ARG A 381 17.81 13.94 -8.74
C ARG A 381 18.37 14.78 -9.91
N ASP A 382 18.22 14.29 -11.13
CA ASP A 382 18.89 14.76 -12.34
C ASP A 382 17.98 15.58 -13.27
N ILE A 383 16.75 15.90 -12.87
CA ILE A 383 15.98 16.94 -13.55
C ILE A 383 16.20 18.25 -12.80
N ALA A 384 17.00 19.14 -13.40
CA ALA A 384 16.98 20.56 -13.08
C ALA A 384 15.51 21.00 -13.12
N SER A 385 14.97 21.39 -11.95
CA SER A 385 13.55 21.61 -11.67
C SER A 385 12.93 22.79 -12.44
N ASP A 386 13.67 23.35 -13.37
CA ASP A 386 13.44 24.64 -13.99
C ASP A 386 12.80 24.55 -15.38
N MET A 387 12.74 23.38 -16.04
CA MET A 387 11.92 23.20 -17.25
C MET A 387 11.47 21.75 -17.46
N ILE A 388 10.22 21.43 -17.13
CA ILE A 388 9.58 20.21 -17.60
C ILE A 388 8.30 20.58 -18.37
N ASP A 389 8.37 20.38 -19.68
CA ASP A 389 7.28 20.50 -20.64
C ASP A 389 6.33 19.31 -20.51
N TYR A 390 5.01 19.55 -20.61
CA TYR A 390 3.92 18.58 -20.37
C TYR A 390 4.11 17.26 -21.15
N TYR A 391 4.61 17.36 -22.38
CA TYR A 391 4.84 16.20 -23.26
C TYR A 391 5.94 15.24 -22.76
N LYS A 392 6.94 15.73 -22.00
CA LYS A 392 7.99 14.86 -21.43
C LYS A 392 7.50 14.07 -20.22
N ILE A 393 6.53 14.60 -19.48
CA ILE A 393 5.90 13.89 -18.35
C ILE A 393 5.07 12.73 -18.86
N GLU A 394 4.29 12.94 -19.92
CA GLU A 394 3.45 11.90 -20.53
C GLU A 394 4.29 10.76 -21.11
N GLU A 395 5.37 11.07 -21.83
CA GLU A 395 6.27 10.08 -22.42
C GLU A 395 7.03 9.28 -21.35
N GLU A 396 7.49 9.92 -20.27
CA GLU A 396 8.19 9.24 -19.16
C GLU A 396 7.24 8.40 -18.28
N TYR A 397 5.98 8.79 -18.11
CA TYR A 397 4.98 8.00 -17.39
C TYR A 397 4.43 6.81 -18.21
N ILE A 398 4.17 6.99 -19.50
CA ILE A 398 3.57 5.95 -20.36
C ILE A 398 4.63 4.94 -20.84
N GLN A 399 5.79 5.40 -21.30
CA GLN A 399 6.77 4.52 -21.95
C GLN A 399 7.80 3.91 -20.99
N ASN A 400 8.17 4.61 -19.90
CA ASN A 400 9.26 4.17 -19.01
C ASN A 400 8.79 3.67 -17.63
N LEU A 401 7.60 4.08 -17.18
CA LEU A 401 7.02 3.69 -15.88
C LEU A 401 5.74 2.84 -16.02
N GLY A 402 5.23 2.64 -17.24
CA GLY A 402 4.10 1.73 -17.52
C GLY A 402 2.72 2.23 -17.04
N PHE A 403 2.55 3.52 -16.75
CA PHE A 403 1.26 4.07 -16.32
C PHE A 403 0.39 4.40 -17.53
N VAL A 404 -0.53 3.51 -17.88
CA VAL A 404 -1.60 3.82 -18.86
C VAL A 404 -2.74 4.52 -18.13
N ALA A 405 -2.69 5.85 -18.11
CA ALA A 405 -3.65 6.76 -17.48
C ALA A 405 -3.76 6.63 -15.95
N VAL A 406 -3.92 7.77 -15.27
CA VAL A 406 -4.31 7.80 -13.85
C VAL A 406 -5.69 7.13 -13.75
N LYS A 407 -5.70 5.85 -13.38
CA LYS A 407 -6.88 5.07 -13.03
C LYS A 407 -6.62 4.43 -11.67
N GLN A 408 -7.01 5.11 -10.61
CA GLN A 408 -7.20 4.49 -9.30
C GLN A 408 -8.65 4.68 -8.91
N LEU A 409 -9.38 3.58 -8.90
CA LEU A 409 -10.78 3.54 -8.51
C LEU A 409 -10.91 2.43 -7.48
N LEU A 410 -11.32 2.80 -6.27
CA LEU A 410 -11.63 1.87 -5.20
C LEU A 410 -13.14 1.91 -4.98
N MET A 411 -13.78 0.74 -5.09
CA MET A 411 -15.24 0.60 -5.01
C MET A 411 -15.59 -0.46 -3.97
N LYS A 412 -16.62 -0.17 -3.15
CA LYS A 412 -17.18 -1.09 -2.16
C LYS A 412 -18.29 -1.89 -2.80
N GLY A 413 -18.18 -3.22 -2.79
CA GLY A 413 -19.22 -4.11 -3.31
C GLY A 413 -20.18 -4.71 -2.29
N PRO A 414 -21.22 -5.44 -2.72
CA PRO A 414 -22.31 -5.94 -1.86
C PRO A 414 -21.82 -6.97 -0.82
N CYS A 415 -20.63 -7.53 -1.02
CA CYS A 415 -20.02 -8.56 -0.18
C CYS A 415 -19.15 -7.99 0.96
N LYS A 416 -19.24 -6.68 1.26
CA LYS A 416 -18.50 -6.01 2.36
C LYS A 416 -16.96 -6.12 2.29
N LYS A 417 -16.37 -6.18 1.09
CA LYS A 417 -14.91 -6.09 0.85
C LYS A 417 -14.53 -4.86 0.03
N LEU A 418 -13.30 -4.38 0.23
CA LEU A 418 -12.67 -3.27 -0.51
C LEU A 418 -11.79 -3.84 -1.65
N PHE A 419 -11.86 -3.24 -2.84
CA PHE A 419 -11.09 -3.67 -4.02
C PHE A 419 -10.34 -2.51 -4.68
N LEU A 420 -9.09 -2.75 -5.09
CA LEU A 420 -8.24 -1.85 -5.88
C LEU A 420 -8.39 -2.18 -7.36
N VAL A 421 -8.89 -1.25 -8.17
CA VAL A 421 -8.94 -1.42 -9.63
C VAL A 421 -7.70 -0.77 -10.24
N GLU A 422 -6.70 -1.58 -10.56
CA GLU A 422 -5.64 -1.22 -11.51
C GLU A 422 -6.02 -1.77 -12.89
N GLY A 423 -5.77 -0.99 -13.94
CA GLY A 423 -6.14 -1.39 -15.29
C GLY A 423 -5.54 -2.74 -15.70
N SER A 424 -6.42 -3.61 -16.19
CA SER A 424 -6.23 -4.87 -16.94
C SER A 424 -6.24 -6.22 -16.20
N GLU A 425 -6.36 -6.32 -14.88
CA GLU A 425 -6.73 -7.59 -14.22
C GLU A 425 -7.15 -7.31 -12.77
N ALA A 426 -8.44 -7.52 -12.45
CA ALA A 426 -8.91 -7.42 -11.08
C ALA A 426 -8.42 -8.63 -10.29
N LEU A 427 -7.50 -8.40 -9.35
CA LEU A 427 -7.10 -9.40 -8.36
C LEU A 427 -8.28 -9.69 -7.42
N LEU A 428 -8.98 -10.79 -7.67
CA LEU A 428 -9.99 -11.37 -6.78
C LEU A 428 -9.31 -12.08 -5.60
N TYR A 429 -9.51 -11.57 -4.38
CA TYR A 429 -9.24 -12.31 -3.14
C TYR A 429 -10.50 -13.11 -2.76
N HIS A 430 -10.53 -14.40 -3.13
CA HIS A 430 -11.52 -15.38 -2.69
C HIS A 430 -11.03 -16.11 -1.43
N PRO A 431 -11.60 -15.84 -0.24
CA PRO A 431 -11.77 -16.84 0.79
C PRO A 431 -13.04 -17.62 0.44
N GLU A 432 -12.88 -18.85 -0.01
CA GLU A 432 -13.93 -19.83 0.13
C GLU A 432 -14.11 -20.11 1.63
N GLU A 433 -15.25 -19.71 2.16
CA GLU A 433 -16.17 -20.59 2.91
C GLU A 433 -17.35 -19.76 3.47
N HIS A 434 -18.55 -20.32 3.28
CA HIS A 434 -19.90 -19.82 3.63
C HIS A 434 -20.64 -18.96 2.58
N PHE A 435 -21.09 -19.65 1.53
CA PHE A 435 -22.33 -19.32 0.84
C PHE A 435 -23.51 -19.55 1.81
N ASN A 436 -24.34 -18.53 2.00
CA ASN A 436 -25.79 -18.68 2.15
C ASN A 436 -26.46 -17.51 1.44
N GLU A 437 -27.52 -17.85 0.72
CA GLU A 437 -28.22 -17.11 -0.32
C GLU A 437 -28.67 -15.70 0.08
N CYS A 438 -28.56 -14.78 -0.88
CA CYS A 438 -29.54 -13.71 -1.07
C CYS A 438 -29.76 -13.61 -2.58
N GLU A 439 -30.91 -14.14 -3.01
CA GLU A 439 -31.45 -14.04 -4.36
C GLU A 439 -31.61 -12.57 -4.78
N TYR A 440 -31.17 -12.23 -6.01
CA TYR A 440 -31.89 -11.37 -6.96
C TYR A 440 -31.10 -11.30 -8.28
N GLY A 441 -31.70 -11.81 -9.36
CA GLY A 441 -31.45 -11.41 -10.76
C GLY A 441 -30.15 -11.89 -11.41
N THR A 442 -30.19 -13.07 -12.02
CA THR A 442 -29.30 -13.48 -13.11
C THR A 442 -29.50 -12.57 -14.32
N ASP A 443 -28.44 -11.95 -14.85
CA ASP A 443 -28.21 -11.58 -16.27
C ASP A 443 -26.98 -10.66 -16.41
N ALA A 444 -25.78 -11.17 -16.11
CA ALA A 444 -24.52 -10.46 -16.40
C ALA A 444 -23.60 -11.35 -17.25
N GLU A 445 -23.62 -11.13 -18.55
CA GLU A 445 -22.70 -11.73 -19.51
C GLU A 445 -21.38 -10.93 -19.53
N SER A 446 -20.35 -11.44 -18.85
CA SER A 446 -18.91 -11.03 -18.88
C SER A 446 -18.32 -10.37 -17.61
N GLU A 447 -17.06 -10.69 -17.37
CA GLU A 447 -16.22 -10.33 -16.21
C GLU A 447 -15.90 -8.82 -16.11
N THR A 448 -16.17 -8.05 -17.18
CA THR A 448 -15.97 -6.58 -17.23
C THR A 448 -17.15 -5.79 -16.68
N ASP A 449 -18.37 -6.34 -16.72
CA ASP A 449 -19.56 -5.68 -16.14
C ASP A 449 -19.59 -5.75 -14.60
N PHE A 450 -18.79 -6.62 -14.00
CA PHE A 450 -18.76 -6.89 -12.55
C PHE A 450 -18.01 -5.83 -11.73
N ILE A 451 -17.08 -5.09 -12.37
CA ILE A 451 -16.27 -4.03 -11.73
C ILE A 451 -16.99 -2.67 -11.84
N ASP A 452 -17.77 -2.45 -12.89
CA ASP A 452 -18.27 -1.14 -13.30
C ASP A 452 -19.41 -0.56 -12.44
N ASN A 453 -20.08 -1.36 -11.60
CA ASN A 453 -21.31 -0.93 -10.88
C ASN A 453 -21.16 -0.60 -9.38
N ARG A 454 -20.02 -0.89 -8.73
CA ARG A 454 -19.89 -0.88 -7.25
C ARG A 454 -19.67 0.48 -6.54
N TRP A 455 -19.20 1.54 -7.19
CA TRP A 455 -19.05 2.89 -6.60
C TRP A 455 -20.43 3.48 -6.33
N ARG A 456 -21.40 3.10 -7.17
CA ARG A 456 -22.84 3.37 -7.03
C ARG A 456 -23.46 2.68 -5.81
N GLU A 457 -22.84 1.62 -5.30
CA GLU A 457 -23.32 0.84 -4.15
C GLU A 457 -22.73 1.32 -2.81
N GLY A 458 -21.51 1.86 -2.83
CA GLY A 458 -20.76 2.21 -1.61
C GLY A 458 -20.69 3.69 -1.25
N LEU A 459 -20.81 4.56 -2.23
CA LEU A 459 -20.77 6.02 -2.06
C LEU A 459 -22.11 6.61 -2.42
N ARG A 460 -22.43 7.77 -1.84
CA ARG A 460 -23.55 8.57 -2.32
C ARG A 460 -23.27 8.93 -3.78
N PRO A 461 -24.28 9.01 -4.67
CA PRO A 461 -24.08 9.38 -6.07
C PRO A 461 -23.89 10.90 -6.18
N PHE A 462 -22.83 11.37 -5.51
CA PHE A 462 -22.50 12.74 -5.24
C PHE A 462 -20.98 12.89 -5.24
N ILE A 463 -20.48 13.78 -6.09
CA ILE A 463 -19.04 14.01 -6.32
C ILE A 463 -18.74 15.49 -6.11
N GLY A 464 -17.90 15.79 -5.13
CA GLY A 464 -17.28 17.11 -4.96
C GLY A 464 -16.10 17.27 -5.91
N LEU A 465 -16.06 18.37 -6.63
CA LEU A 465 -14.93 18.81 -7.44
C LEU A 465 -14.33 20.05 -6.81
N ASP A 466 -13.00 20.11 -6.81
CA ASP A 466 -12.26 21.26 -6.27
C ASP A 466 -10.86 21.31 -6.83
N GLU A 467 -10.29 22.51 -6.78
CA GLU A 467 -8.87 22.73 -6.98
C GLU A 467 -8.20 23.15 -5.68
N THR A 468 -6.89 22.90 -5.61
CA THR A 468 -6.10 23.53 -4.57
C THR A 468 -4.70 23.83 -5.04
N PHE A 469 -4.18 25.00 -4.67
CA PHE A 469 -2.83 25.40 -5.07
C PHE A 469 -1.76 24.53 -4.42
N LEU A 470 -0.72 24.23 -5.20
CA LEU A 470 0.51 23.66 -4.68
C LEU A 470 1.25 24.73 -3.85
N ARG A 471 1.78 24.34 -2.70
CA ARG A 471 2.45 25.24 -1.75
C ARG A 471 3.98 25.15 -1.81
N GLY A 472 4.51 24.11 -2.46
CA GLY A 472 5.94 23.88 -2.63
C GLY A 472 6.60 24.77 -3.69
N HIS A 473 7.84 24.40 -4.04
CA HIS A 473 8.64 25.09 -5.06
C HIS A 473 8.02 25.00 -6.47
N CYS A 474 7.32 23.90 -6.74
CA CYS A 474 6.56 23.71 -7.99
C CYS A 474 5.29 24.54 -7.95
N LYS A 475 5.11 25.42 -8.94
CA LYS A 475 3.85 26.14 -9.17
C LYS A 475 2.89 25.23 -9.94
N GLY A 476 1.60 25.34 -9.64
CA GLY A 476 0.55 24.54 -10.24
C GLY A 476 -0.63 24.38 -9.30
N GLN A 477 -1.62 23.60 -9.75
CA GLN A 477 -2.83 23.30 -9.01
C GLN A 477 -3.07 21.79 -9.01
N LEU A 478 -3.67 21.30 -7.94
CA LEU A 478 -4.15 19.93 -7.83
C LEU A 478 -5.66 19.96 -8.02
N LEU A 479 -6.14 19.36 -9.10
CA LEU A 479 -7.57 19.09 -9.32
C LEU A 479 -7.93 17.82 -8.58
N VAL A 480 -9.06 17.82 -7.87
CA VAL A 480 -9.53 16.64 -7.13
C VAL A 480 -11.02 16.38 -7.36
N ALA A 481 -11.35 15.09 -7.41
CA ALA A 481 -12.71 14.58 -7.34
C ALA A 481 -12.84 13.74 -6.07
N ILE A 482 -13.87 14.02 -5.27
CA ILE A 482 -14.06 13.43 -3.95
C ILE A 482 -15.51 12.93 -3.85
N GLY A 483 -15.68 11.66 -3.53
CA GLY A 483 -16.97 11.07 -3.17
C GLY A 483 -17.22 11.14 -1.67
N GLN A 484 -18.45 10.88 -1.25
CA GLN A 484 -18.81 10.80 0.17
C GLN A 484 -19.58 9.51 0.44
N ASN A 485 -19.26 8.84 1.55
CA ASN A 485 -19.96 7.62 1.95
C ASN A 485 -21.20 7.92 2.83
N CYS A 486 -21.87 6.86 3.30
CA CYS A 486 -23.02 6.97 4.21
C CYS A 486 -22.68 7.60 5.56
N ASP A 487 -21.44 7.46 6.02
CA ASP A 487 -20.94 7.96 7.32
C ASP A 487 -20.40 9.40 7.23
N ASN A 488 -20.70 10.10 6.13
CA ASN A 488 -20.24 11.45 5.83
C ASN A 488 -18.71 11.62 5.74
N CYS A 489 -17.94 10.52 5.69
CA CYS A 489 -16.52 10.56 5.41
C CYS A 489 -16.26 10.89 3.95
N PHE A 490 -15.27 11.75 3.69
CA PHE A 490 -14.79 12.01 2.33
C PHE A 490 -13.98 10.83 1.82
N TYR A 491 -14.03 10.63 0.50
CA TYR A 491 -13.30 9.59 -0.20
C TYR A 491 -12.70 10.14 -1.50
N PRO A 492 -11.37 10.26 -1.62
CA PRO A 492 -10.75 10.73 -2.86
C PRO A 492 -11.01 9.74 -4.01
N LEU A 493 -11.68 10.20 -5.07
CA LEU A 493 -12.00 9.40 -6.26
C LEU A 493 -10.94 9.55 -7.34
N ALA A 494 -10.43 10.76 -7.55
CA ALA A 494 -9.38 11.05 -8.51
C ALA A 494 -8.66 12.34 -8.15
N TRP A 495 -7.40 12.48 -8.58
CA TRP A 495 -6.68 13.75 -8.52
C TRP A 495 -5.71 13.89 -9.70
N SER A 496 -5.40 15.12 -10.08
CA SER A 496 -4.44 15.41 -11.14
C SER A 496 -3.72 16.74 -10.91
N VAL A 497 -2.44 16.78 -11.26
CA VAL A 497 -1.64 18.02 -11.18
C VAL A 497 -1.68 18.71 -12.53
N VAL A 498 -2.07 19.98 -12.52
CA VAL A 498 -2.15 20.83 -13.70
C VAL A 498 -1.35 22.10 -13.48
N ASP A 499 -0.87 22.67 -14.58
CA ASP A 499 -0.20 23.96 -14.61
C ASP A 499 -1.15 25.09 -14.22
N LYS A 500 -2.38 25.05 -14.75
CA LYS A 500 -3.43 26.03 -14.49
C LYS A 500 -4.81 25.43 -14.64
N GLU A 501 -5.71 25.95 -13.83
CA GLU A 501 -7.12 25.68 -13.89
C GLU A 501 -7.77 26.45 -15.05
N THR A 502 -8.25 25.69 -16.03
CA THR A 502 -8.86 26.20 -17.26
C THR A 502 -10.01 25.28 -17.65
N SER A 503 -10.89 25.74 -18.53
CA SER A 503 -11.94 24.87 -19.08
C SER A 503 -11.35 23.64 -19.76
N ARG A 504 -10.17 23.76 -20.39
CA ARG A 504 -9.47 22.63 -21.04
C ARG A 504 -9.00 21.60 -20.03
N THR A 505 -8.36 22.02 -18.94
CA THR A 505 -7.82 21.10 -17.92
C THR A 505 -8.93 20.41 -17.13
N TRP A 506 -10.01 21.12 -16.80
CA TRP A 506 -11.21 20.51 -16.21
C TRP A 506 -11.95 19.59 -17.16
N THR A 507 -12.11 19.96 -18.44
CA THR A 507 -12.74 19.08 -19.43
C THR A 507 -11.97 17.77 -19.51
N TRP A 508 -10.65 17.83 -19.74
CA TRP A 508 -9.77 16.67 -19.78
C TRP A 508 -9.89 15.79 -18.53
N PHE A 509 -9.83 16.39 -17.35
CA PHE A 509 -9.97 15.66 -16.08
C PHE A 509 -11.33 14.95 -15.96
N LEU A 510 -12.42 15.62 -16.35
CA LEU A 510 -13.76 15.04 -16.34
C LEU A 510 -13.94 13.93 -17.38
N GLN A 511 -13.27 13.98 -18.55
CA GLN A 511 -13.33 12.87 -19.52
C GLN A 511 -12.66 11.61 -18.98
N LEU A 512 -11.54 11.78 -18.28
CA LEU A 512 -10.88 10.67 -17.60
C LEU A 512 -11.75 10.12 -16.46
N LEU A 513 -12.39 11.01 -15.69
CA LEU A 513 -13.26 10.61 -14.59
C LEU A 513 -14.50 9.85 -15.09
N GLU A 514 -15.17 10.33 -16.14
CA GLU A 514 -16.35 9.67 -16.75
C GLU A 514 -15.99 8.28 -17.30
N LYS A 515 -14.88 8.19 -18.05
CA LYS A 515 -14.38 6.93 -18.60
C LYS A 515 -13.97 5.94 -17.52
N SER A 516 -13.49 6.44 -16.38
CA SER A 516 -13.02 5.58 -15.28
C SER A 516 -14.17 5.10 -14.41
N LEU A 517 -15.14 5.96 -14.12
CA LEU A 517 -16.32 5.63 -13.30
C LEU A 517 -17.49 5.03 -14.09
N ASN A 518 -17.32 4.82 -15.40
CA ASN A 518 -18.35 4.34 -16.32
C ASN A 518 -19.70 5.07 -16.13
N LEU A 519 -19.69 6.41 -16.15
CA LEU A 519 -20.86 7.25 -15.85
C LEU A 519 -21.92 7.26 -16.98
N LYS A 520 -22.07 6.14 -17.70
CA LYS A 520 -22.83 5.97 -18.96
C LYS A 520 -24.27 6.50 -18.94
N ASN A 521 -24.95 6.49 -17.78
CA ASN A 521 -26.32 7.00 -17.68
C ASN A 521 -26.46 8.48 -17.34
N ARG A 522 -25.38 9.21 -17.02
CA ARG A 522 -25.25 10.69 -16.83
C ARG A 522 -26.27 11.45 -15.94
N GLU A 523 -27.45 10.90 -15.67
CA GLU A 523 -28.60 11.49 -14.95
C GLU A 523 -28.56 11.17 -13.45
N SER A 524 -27.87 10.11 -13.06
CA SER A 524 -27.92 9.58 -11.69
C SER A 524 -26.83 10.12 -10.76
N VAL A 525 -26.06 11.16 -11.15
CA VAL A 525 -24.89 11.64 -10.40
C VAL A 525 -24.93 13.15 -10.24
N THR A 526 -24.75 13.62 -9.01
CA THR A 526 -24.70 15.05 -8.71
C THR A 526 -23.26 15.49 -8.52
N PHE A 527 -22.82 16.49 -9.29
CA PHE A 527 -21.55 17.15 -9.09
C PHE A 527 -21.75 18.41 -8.27
N MET A 528 -20.89 18.63 -7.28
CA MET A 528 -20.84 19.86 -6.52
C MET A 528 -19.48 20.50 -6.71
N SER A 529 -19.47 21.77 -7.10
CA SER A 529 -18.22 22.48 -7.29
C SER A 529 -18.32 23.93 -6.87
N ASP A 530 -17.18 24.59 -6.91
CA ASP A 530 -17.12 26.02 -6.84
C ASP A 530 -17.69 26.65 -8.14
N MET A 531 -17.90 27.96 -8.13
CA MET A 531 -18.49 28.69 -9.26
C MET A 531 -17.46 29.16 -10.29
N GLN A 532 -16.30 28.50 -10.39
CA GLN A 532 -15.28 28.93 -11.33
C GLN A 532 -15.75 28.73 -12.78
N LYS A 533 -15.65 29.80 -13.60
CA LYS A 533 -16.18 29.82 -14.98
C LYS A 533 -15.72 28.62 -15.81
N GLY A 534 -14.44 28.25 -15.70
CA GLY A 534 -13.88 27.14 -16.47
C GLY A 534 -14.46 25.77 -16.10
N LEU A 535 -14.77 25.56 -14.81
CA LEU A 535 -15.34 24.33 -14.31
C LEU A 535 -16.84 24.21 -14.63
N VAL A 536 -17.59 25.30 -14.50
CA VAL A 536 -19.01 25.35 -14.87
C VAL A 536 -19.22 25.01 -16.35
N ASP A 537 -18.37 25.58 -17.23
CA ASP A 537 -18.44 25.30 -18.67
C ASP A 537 -18.04 23.85 -18.98
N ALA A 538 -17.01 23.32 -18.31
CA ALA A 538 -16.58 21.93 -18.49
C ALA A 538 -17.66 20.92 -18.06
N VAL A 539 -18.27 21.10 -16.89
CA VAL A 539 -19.37 20.24 -16.42
C VAL A 539 -20.58 20.35 -17.34
N LYS A 540 -20.94 21.55 -17.79
CA LYS A 540 -22.08 21.75 -18.71
C LYS A 540 -21.88 21.09 -20.08
N ASN A 541 -20.68 21.20 -20.64
CA ASN A 541 -20.36 20.65 -21.96
C ASN A 541 -20.18 19.14 -21.95
N PHE A 542 -19.68 18.60 -20.84
CA PHE A 542 -19.29 17.19 -20.75
C PHE A 542 -20.34 16.31 -20.06
N LEU A 543 -21.14 16.88 -19.16
CA LEU A 543 -22.12 16.19 -18.33
C LEU A 543 -23.45 16.95 -18.32
N SER A 544 -23.98 17.23 -19.51
CA SER A 544 -25.20 18.04 -19.69
C SER A 544 -26.46 17.48 -19.00
N LEU A 545 -26.48 16.18 -18.71
CA LEU A 545 -27.57 15.48 -18.03
C LEU A 545 -27.32 15.30 -16.52
N ALA A 546 -26.12 15.62 -16.01
CA ALA A 546 -25.80 15.50 -14.60
C ALA A 546 -26.27 16.74 -13.82
N HIS A 547 -26.71 16.53 -12.59
CA HIS A 547 -27.06 17.64 -11.71
C HIS A 547 -25.79 18.37 -11.26
N HIS A 548 -25.68 19.66 -11.56
CA HIS A 548 -24.56 20.49 -11.12
C HIS A 548 -25.00 21.49 -10.05
N ARG A 549 -24.37 21.40 -8.88
CA ARG A 549 -24.63 22.24 -7.71
C ARG A 549 -23.43 23.13 -7.39
N TYR A 550 -23.73 24.27 -6.78
CA TYR A 550 -22.74 25.21 -6.29
C TYR A 550 -22.59 25.12 -4.79
N TYR A 551 -21.34 25.14 -4.32
CA TYR A 551 -21.06 25.35 -2.91
C TYR A 551 -21.61 26.71 -2.44
N VAL A 552 -22.50 26.69 -1.44
CA VAL A 552 -23.18 27.90 -0.92
C VAL A 552 -22.19 28.94 -0.41
N ARG A 553 -21.03 28.52 0.14
CA ARG A 553 -19.97 29.45 0.56
C ARG A 553 -19.47 30.34 -0.58
N HIS A 554 -19.41 29.83 -1.81
CA HIS A 554 -18.96 30.63 -2.96
C HIS A 554 -20.07 31.56 -3.46
N VAL A 555 -21.34 31.12 -3.38
CA VAL A 555 -22.49 32.01 -3.62
C VAL A 555 -22.49 33.14 -2.61
N GLU A 556 -22.27 32.83 -1.32
CA GLU A 556 -22.14 33.81 -0.24
C GLU A 556 -21.01 34.79 -0.53
N ALA A 557 -19.79 34.29 -0.79
CA ALA A 557 -18.62 35.12 -1.02
C ALA A 557 -18.81 36.08 -2.21
N ASN A 558 -19.39 35.58 -3.31
CA ASN A 558 -19.64 36.40 -4.50
C ASN A 558 -20.76 37.42 -4.28
N TRP A 559 -21.80 37.05 -3.55
CA TRP A 559 -22.94 37.92 -3.25
C TRP A 559 -22.59 39.00 -2.21
N MET A 560 -21.86 38.63 -1.14
CA MET A 560 -21.43 39.53 -0.07
C MET A 560 -20.38 40.55 -0.51
N GLN A 561 -19.71 40.36 -1.66
CA GLN A 561 -18.88 41.43 -2.24
C GLN A 561 -19.67 42.73 -2.46
N ARG A 562 -20.98 42.64 -2.68
CA ARG A 562 -21.86 43.79 -2.98
C ARG A 562 -22.67 44.27 -1.76
N PHE A 563 -22.73 43.48 -0.69
CA PHE A 563 -23.58 43.74 0.47
C PHE A 563 -22.86 43.32 1.76
N ARG A 564 -22.75 44.21 2.75
CA ARG A 564 -21.95 43.98 3.97
C ARG A 564 -22.81 44.12 5.24
N SER A 565 -23.69 43.15 5.49
CA SER A 565 -24.42 43.03 6.76
C SER A 565 -24.44 41.59 7.28
N GLY A 566 -24.16 41.40 8.58
CA GLY A 566 -24.18 40.09 9.23
C GLY A 566 -25.58 39.49 9.31
N GLU A 567 -26.62 40.33 9.40
CA GLU A 567 -28.02 39.89 9.41
C GLU A 567 -28.45 39.35 8.02
N MET A 568 -28.01 40.00 6.94
CA MET A 568 -28.24 39.52 5.57
C MET A 568 -27.55 38.17 5.33
N LYS A 569 -26.33 37.99 5.85
CA LYS A 569 -25.61 36.71 5.81
C LYS A 569 -26.37 35.62 6.58
N LYS A 570 -26.92 35.94 7.75
CA LYS A 570 -27.71 34.99 8.56
C LYS A 570 -28.96 34.51 7.79
N LEU A 571 -29.74 35.44 7.26
CA LEU A 571 -30.95 35.15 6.48
C LEU A 571 -30.63 34.40 5.18
N PHE A 572 -29.50 34.70 4.54
CA PHE A 572 -29.01 33.95 3.38
C PHE A 572 -28.73 32.48 3.72
N TRP A 573 -28.02 32.22 4.83
CA TRP A 573 -27.72 30.84 5.24
C TRP A 573 -28.98 30.08 5.68
N TRP A 574 -29.94 30.76 6.31
CA TRP A 574 -31.24 30.18 6.60
C TRP A 574 -31.98 29.82 5.31
N ALA A 575 -32.01 30.73 4.33
CA ALA A 575 -32.60 30.43 3.01
C ALA A 575 -31.87 29.28 2.30
N ALA A 576 -30.55 29.18 2.41
CA ALA A 576 -29.78 28.10 1.81
C ALA A 576 -30.12 26.72 2.42
N TRP A 577 -30.38 26.67 3.73
CA TRP A 577 -30.71 25.46 4.48
C TRP A 577 -32.21 25.13 4.54
N SER A 578 -33.08 25.99 4.01
CA SER A 578 -34.54 25.76 3.97
C SER A 578 -34.88 24.41 3.35
N THR A 579 -35.74 23.65 4.02
CA THR A 579 -36.08 22.28 3.64
C THR A 579 -37.23 22.20 2.64
N TYR A 580 -38.11 23.20 2.59
CA TYR A 580 -39.27 23.27 1.69
C TYR A 580 -39.48 24.71 1.18
N GLU A 581 -40.25 24.86 0.10
CA GLU A 581 -40.34 26.10 -0.69
C GLU A 581 -40.97 27.26 0.08
N GLU A 582 -41.91 26.97 0.97
CA GLU A 582 -42.56 27.96 1.82
C GLU A 582 -41.58 28.60 2.79
N ASP A 583 -40.73 27.80 3.45
CA ASP A 583 -39.69 28.33 4.34
C ASP A 583 -38.67 29.16 3.56
N PHE A 584 -38.24 28.69 2.38
CA PHE A 584 -37.36 29.48 1.52
C PHE A 584 -37.97 30.85 1.15
N LYS A 585 -39.26 30.88 0.81
CA LYS A 585 -40.00 32.12 0.53
C LYS A 585 -40.11 33.02 1.77
N VAL A 586 -40.27 32.45 2.96
CA VAL A 586 -40.28 33.21 4.23
C VAL A 586 -38.92 33.87 4.44
N GLN A 587 -37.82 33.12 4.29
CA GLN A 587 -36.47 33.68 4.45
C GLN A 587 -36.17 34.76 3.40
N LEU A 588 -36.60 34.57 2.15
CA LEU A 588 -36.47 35.60 1.11
C LEU A 588 -37.32 36.84 1.39
N SER A 589 -38.51 36.68 1.98
CA SER A 589 -39.38 37.80 2.36
C SER A 589 -38.77 38.61 3.51
N ALA A 590 -38.20 37.94 4.51
CA ALA A 590 -37.45 38.57 5.59
C ALA A 590 -36.22 39.32 5.06
N LEU A 591 -35.47 38.71 4.13
CA LEU A 591 -34.34 39.36 3.47
C LEU A 591 -34.78 40.55 2.59
N GLY A 592 -35.96 40.45 1.96
CA GLY A 592 -36.56 41.49 1.13
C GLY A 592 -37.08 42.68 1.93
N ALA A 593 -37.49 42.46 3.18
CA ALA A 593 -37.84 43.51 4.14
C ALA A 593 -36.61 44.36 4.50
N LEU A 594 -35.42 43.75 4.58
CA LEU A 594 -34.16 44.49 4.75
C LEU A 594 -33.77 45.22 3.45
N SER A 595 -33.84 44.55 2.30
CA SER A 595 -33.60 45.18 1.01
C SER A 595 -34.09 44.34 -0.18
N LYS A 596 -35.07 44.87 -0.93
CA LYS A 596 -35.54 44.27 -2.18
C LYS A 596 -34.44 44.13 -3.24
N LYS A 597 -33.45 45.02 -3.24
CA LYS A 597 -32.29 44.97 -4.16
C LYS A 597 -31.38 43.78 -3.85
N VAL A 598 -31.23 43.44 -2.57
CA VAL A 598 -30.40 42.33 -2.08
C VAL A 598 -31.00 40.98 -2.52
N VAL A 599 -32.31 40.81 -2.37
CA VAL A 599 -33.03 39.63 -2.87
C VAL A 599 -32.95 39.51 -4.39
N LYS A 600 -33.15 40.62 -5.13
CA LYS A 600 -33.05 40.61 -6.60
C LYS A 600 -31.66 40.22 -7.10
N ASP A 601 -30.60 40.60 -6.38
CA ASP A 601 -29.23 40.21 -6.74
C ASP A 601 -28.95 38.75 -6.36
N LEU A 602 -29.47 38.27 -5.23
CA LEU A 602 -29.37 36.88 -4.81
C LEU A 602 -30.03 35.92 -5.81
N LEU A 603 -31.22 36.27 -6.30
CA LEU A 603 -31.97 35.44 -7.25
C LEU A 603 -31.35 35.37 -8.65
N LYS A 604 -30.27 36.14 -8.93
CA LYS A 604 -29.46 35.93 -10.14
C LYS A 604 -28.69 34.61 -10.09
N PHE A 605 -28.40 34.11 -8.89
CA PHE A 605 -27.89 32.78 -8.67
C PHE A 605 -29.07 31.82 -8.65
N ASN A 606 -29.16 30.91 -9.63
CA ASN A 606 -30.27 29.96 -9.73
C ASN A 606 -30.47 29.19 -8.40
N PRO A 607 -31.57 29.41 -7.65
CA PRO A 607 -31.82 28.78 -6.35
C PRO A 607 -31.78 27.26 -6.40
N MET A 608 -32.14 26.65 -7.54
CA MET A 608 -32.09 25.20 -7.73
C MET A 608 -30.68 24.61 -7.59
N ARG A 609 -29.62 25.41 -7.78
CA ARG A 609 -28.23 24.94 -7.74
C ARG A 609 -27.56 25.06 -6.36
N TRP A 610 -28.11 25.83 -5.43
CA TRP A 610 -27.45 26.14 -4.16
C TRP A 610 -28.34 25.97 -2.93
N CYS A 611 -29.67 26.09 -3.06
CA CYS A 611 -30.58 25.93 -1.93
C CYS A 611 -30.96 24.46 -1.70
N ARG A 612 -31.08 24.07 -0.42
CA ARG A 612 -31.46 22.72 0.00
C ARG A 612 -32.87 22.33 -0.43
N THR A 613 -33.80 23.28 -0.50
CA THR A 613 -35.19 23.05 -0.88
C THR A 613 -35.34 22.32 -2.22
N TYR A 614 -34.43 22.59 -3.16
CA TYR A 614 -34.44 22.01 -4.50
C TYR A 614 -33.44 20.86 -4.64
N MET A 615 -33.00 20.25 -3.52
CA MET A 615 -32.17 19.04 -3.54
C MET A 615 -32.98 17.85 -4.00
N ASP A 616 -32.45 17.12 -4.98
CA ASP A 616 -32.98 15.80 -5.28
C ASP A 616 -32.68 14.84 -4.12
N THR A 617 -33.67 14.03 -3.76
CA THR A 617 -33.56 12.99 -2.74
C THR A 617 -32.70 11.81 -3.18
N VAL A 618 -32.50 11.64 -4.51
CA VAL A 618 -31.75 10.52 -5.11
C VAL A 618 -30.30 10.43 -4.61
N TYR A 619 -29.61 11.55 -4.43
CA TYR A 619 -28.20 11.54 -4.02
C TYR A 619 -27.96 11.56 -2.51
N LYS A 620 -29.04 11.60 -1.72
CA LYS A 620 -29.03 11.43 -0.26
C LYS A 620 -28.02 12.33 0.46
N ASN A 621 -27.69 13.52 -0.03
CA ASN A 621 -26.77 14.45 0.63
C ASN A 621 -27.52 15.71 1.07
N GLN A 622 -27.39 16.10 2.34
CA GLN A 622 -28.05 17.29 2.89
C GLN A 622 -27.13 18.53 2.93
N MET A 623 -25.83 18.35 2.66
CA MET A 623 -24.82 19.39 2.76
C MET A 623 -24.96 20.38 1.60
N VAL A 624 -25.03 21.66 1.95
CA VAL A 624 -25.03 22.78 1.00
C VAL A 624 -23.66 23.48 0.92
N ASP A 625 -22.75 23.13 1.82
CA ASP A 625 -21.39 23.70 1.91
C ASP A 625 -20.32 22.76 1.33
N ASN A 626 -19.10 23.27 1.21
CA ASN A 626 -17.92 22.55 0.70
C ASN A 626 -17.11 21.85 1.80
N ASN A 627 -17.67 21.63 3.00
CA ASN A 627 -16.88 21.26 4.17
C ASN A 627 -16.11 19.94 4.00
N PHE A 628 -16.66 18.96 3.26
CA PHE A 628 -15.99 17.68 3.03
C PHE A 628 -14.79 17.81 2.07
N THR A 629 -14.90 18.68 1.09
CA THR A 629 -13.85 19.02 0.13
C THR A 629 -12.74 19.86 0.79
N GLU A 630 -13.12 20.83 1.62
CA GLU A 630 -12.19 21.59 2.46
C GLU A 630 -11.44 20.69 3.44
N SER A 631 -12.12 19.67 4.01
CA SER A 631 -11.50 18.69 4.90
C SER A 631 -10.39 17.92 4.19
N PHE A 632 -10.60 17.50 2.94
CA PHE A 632 -9.55 16.88 2.13
C PHE A 632 -8.39 17.85 1.85
N ASN A 633 -8.68 19.08 1.45
CA ASN A 633 -7.64 20.09 1.20
C ASN A 633 -6.80 20.39 2.44
N SER A 634 -7.42 20.39 3.63
CA SER A 634 -6.74 20.50 4.92
C SER A 634 -5.88 19.27 5.21
N TRP A 635 -6.37 18.09 4.86
CA TRP A 635 -5.66 16.82 5.07
C TRP A 635 -4.37 16.69 4.24
N ILE A 636 -4.32 17.34 3.08
CA ILE A 636 -3.17 17.34 2.17
C ILE A 636 -2.29 18.61 2.26
N VAL A 637 -2.42 19.45 3.28
CA VAL A 637 -1.59 20.67 3.42
C VAL A 637 -0.09 20.33 3.42
N GLU A 638 0.36 19.43 4.29
CA GLU A 638 1.77 19.03 4.38
C GLU A 638 2.30 18.36 3.09
N PRO A 639 1.59 17.39 2.45
CA PRO A 639 2.00 16.87 1.16
C PRO A 639 2.20 17.96 0.10
N ARG A 640 1.34 18.98 0.06
CA ARG A 640 1.37 20.04 -0.96
C ARG A 640 2.57 20.98 -0.89
N GLU A 641 3.32 20.96 0.21
CA GLU A 641 4.55 21.73 0.35
C GLU A 641 5.77 21.03 -0.28
N LYS A 642 5.60 19.79 -0.72
CA LYS A 642 6.67 18.94 -1.24
C LYS A 642 6.75 19.02 -2.77
N SER A 643 7.77 18.37 -3.34
CA SER A 643 7.84 18.20 -4.80
C SER A 643 6.64 17.40 -5.29
N ILE A 644 6.21 17.61 -6.54
CA ILE A 644 5.02 16.95 -7.11
C ILE A 644 5.04 15.43 -6.86
N LEU A 645 6.18 14.78 -7.13
CA LEU A 645 6.34 13.34 -6.92
C LEU A 645 6.18 12.95 -5.45
N LYS A 646 6.78 13.69 -4.53
CA LYS A 646 6.71 13.41 -3.09
C LYS A 646 5.32 13.69 -2.52
N MET A 647 4.66 14.74 -3.01
CA MET A 647 3.28 15.08 -2.69
C MET A 647 2.34 13.94 -3.09
N LEU A 648 2.40 13.50 -4.35
CA LEU A 648 1.52 12.45 -4.87
C LEU A 648 1.72 11.14 -4.10
N GLU A 649 2.97 10.78 -3.81
CA GLU A 649 3.27 9.56 -3.04
C GLU A 649 2.77 9.65 -1.60
N GLU A 650 2.87 10.80 -0.96
CA GLU A 650 2.35 10.96 0.41
C GLU A 650 0.84 11.00 0.48
N ILE A 651 0.17 11.61 -0.50
CA ILE A 651 -1.29 11.54 -0.63
C ILE A 651 -1.71 10.07 -0.77
N ARG A 652 -1.02 9.30 -1.64
CA ARG A 652 -1.26 7.86 -1.81
C ARG A 652 -1.08 7.09 -0.50
N VAL A 653 0.05 7.26 0.20
CA VAL A 653 0.33 6.59 1.48
C VAL A 653 -0.71 6.94 2.54
N LYS A 654 -1.09 8.22 2.64
CA LYS A 654 -2.12 8.67 3.56
C LYS A 654 -3.47 8.01 3.27
N ILE A 655 -3.86 7.87 2.00
CA ILE A 655 -5.09 7.14 1.60
C ILE A 655 -4.99 5.67 2.00
N MET A 656 -3.87 5.01 1.70
CA MET A 656 -3.67 3.60 2.04
C MET A 656 -3.76 3.34 3.55
N ASN A 657 -3.25 4.25 4.38
CA ASN A 657 -3.36 4.14 5.83
C ASN A 657 -4.81 4.27 6.32
N ILE A 658 -5.59 5.21 5.78
CA ILE A 658 -7.03 5.33 6.10
C ILE A 658 -7.76 4.03 5.73
N LEU A 659 -7.46 3.45 4.57
CA LEU A 659 -8.09 2.21 4.14
C LEU A 659 -7.78 1.05 5.08
N LYS A 660 -6.52 0.97 5.52
CA LYS A 660 -6.06 -0.05 6.47
C LYS A 660 -6.65 0.14 7.88
N GLU A 661 -6.73 1.38 8.37
CA GLU A 661 -7.34 1.69 9.66
C GLU A 661 -8.82 1.31 9.67
N LYS A 662 -9.56 1.63 8.60
CA LYS A 662 -10.96 1.22 8.45
C LYS A 662 -11.15 -0.29 8.31
N GLU A 663 -10.19 -0.99 7.72
CA GLU A 663 -10.18 -2.45 7.67
C GLU A 663 -9.99 -3.05 9.08
N ILE A 664 -9.14 -2.46 9.91
CA ILE A 664 -8.91 -2.88 11.30
C ILE A 664 -10.14 -2.61 12.17
N GLU A 665 -10.70 -1.40 12.12
CA GLU A 665 -11.93 -1.04 12.85
C GLU A 665 -13.08 -2.00 12.54
N PHE A 666 -13.22 -2.39 11.26
CA PHE A 666 -14.24 -3.35 10.83
C PHE A 666 -14.03 -4.75 11.43
N VAL A 667 -12.79 -5.24 11.48
CA VAL A 667 -12.48 -6.55 12.08
C VAL A 667 -12.76 -6.55 13.58
N GLU A 668 -12.50 -5.43 14.26
CA GLU A 668 -12.79 -5.25 15.69
C GLU A 668 -14.31 -5.19 15.94
N ASP A 669 -15.07 -4.47 15.11
CA ASP A 669 -16.53 -4.39 15.19
C ASP A 669 -17.22 -5.74 14.88
N GLU A 670 -16.72 -6.51 13.91
CA GLU A 670 -17.25 -7.86 13.61
C GLU A 670 -16.93 -8.86 14.73
N GLN A 671 -15.73 -8.79 15.32
CA GLN A 671 -15.39 -9.62 16.48
C GLN A 671 -16.24 -9.23 17.70
N GLY A 672 -16.49 -7.94 17.91
CA GLY A 672 -17.40 -7.44 18.94
C GLY A 672 -18.85 -7.90 18.73
N ALA A 673 -19.34 -7.86 17.50
CA ALA A 673 -20.69 -8.33 17.14
C ALA A 673 -20.82 -9.86 17.29
N ARG A 674 -19.79 -10.64 16.94
CA ARG A 674 -19.73 -12.09 17.19
C ARG A 674 -19.70 -12.43 18.68
N LEU A 675 -18.95 -11.65 19.48
CA LEU A 675 -18.90 -11.83 20.94
C LEU A 675 -20.28 -11.59 21.58
N LYS A 676 -21.02 -10.58 21.11
CA LYS A 676 -22.40 -10.29 21.57
C LYS A 676 -23.37 -11.42 21.20
N ARG A 677 -23.28 -11.96 19.98
CA ARG A 677 -24.06 -13.15 19.56
C ARG A 677 -23.74 -14.41 20.37
N SER A 678 -22.47 -14.63 20.73
CA SER A 678 -22.07 -15.78 21.56
C SER A 678 -22.53 -15.70 23.02
N LYS A 679 -22.91 -14.51 23.50
CA LYS A 679 -23.38 -14.27 24.88
C LYS A 679 -24.91 -14.32 25.02
N GLY A 680 -25.65 -14.60 23.94
CA GLY A 680 -27.12 -14.69 23.98
C GLY A 680 -27.83 -13.36 24.24
N GLU A 681 -27.15 -12.23 24.03
CA GLU A 681 -27.77 -10.90 24.09
C GLU A 681 -28.38 -10.59 22.71
N ASP A 682 -29.55 -11.17 22.42
CA ASP A 682 -30.35 -10.76 21.28
C ASP A 682 -30.90 -9.36 21.53
N GLN A 683 -30.33 -8.35 20.84
CA GLN A 683 -31.08 -7.12 20.58
C GLN A 683 -32.22 -7.48 19.64
N ARG A 684 -33.45 -7.47 20.17
CA ARG A 684 -34.68 -7.39 19.39
C ARG A 684 -34.52 -6.26 18.37
N TYR A 685 -34.36 -6.62 17.10
CA TYR A 685 -34.59 -5.71 16.00
C TYR A 685 -36.09 -5.45 15.95
N GLU A 686 -36.53 -4.24 16.29
CA GLU A 686 -37.87 -3.79 15.94
C GLU A 686 -38.02 -3.81 14.43
N GLN A 687 -38.95 -4.64 13.96
CA GLN A 687 -39.36 -4.74 12.58
C GLN A 687 -40.09 -3.45 12.19
N PHE A 688 -39.38 -2.48 11.60
CA PHE A 688 -40.01 -1.31 11.00
C PHE A 688 -40.55 -1.67 9.62
N GLY A 689 -41.82 -2.05 9.58
CA GLY A 689 -42.65 -2.17 8.39
C GLY A 689 -44.05 -2.65 8.80
N PRO A 690 -45.13 -1.86 8.61
CA PRO A 690 -46.44 -2.24 9.09
C PRO A 690 -47.04 -3.32 8.19
N SER A 691 -47.46 -4.42 8.81
CA SER A 691 -48.51 -5.28 8.29
C SER A 691 -49.88 -4.65 8.57
N SER A 692 -50.76 -4.76 7.60
CA SER A 692 -52.18 -4.35 7.58
C SER A 692 -52.49 -2.85 7.48
N GLU A 693 -53.08 -2.50 6.35
CA GLU A 693 -53.82 -1.27 6.10
C GLU A 693 -55.02 -1.17 7.06
N SER A 694 -55.16 -0.03 7.71
CA SER A 694 -56.45 0.52 8.08
C SER A 694 -56.42 2.02 7.84
N GLU A 695 -57.29 2.49 6.94
CA GLU A 695 -57.52 3.89 6.63
C GLU A 695 -58.15 4.59 7.84
N SER A 696 -57.34 5.30 8.63
CA SER A 696 -57.69 6.53 9.35
C SER A 696 -56.60 6.83 10.37
N ASP A 697 -55.71 7.80 10.12
CA ASP A 697 -55.14 8.62 11.20
C ASP A 697 -54.34 9.81 10.67
N LEU A 698 -54.87 10.99 10.97
CA LEU A 698 -54.18 12.28 11.00
C LEU A 698 -53.49 12.40 12.36
N ASP A 699 -52.17 12.18 12.44
CA ASP A 699 -51.25 12.91 13.35
C ASP A 699 -49.82 12.31 13.31
N LEU A 700 -48.88 13.03 12.71
CA LEU A 700 -47.44 12.77 12.85
C LEU A 700 -46.78 13.95 13.58
N ARG A 701 -46.83 13.91 14.93
CA ARG A 701 -45.88 14.62 15.80
C ARG A 701 -44.92 13.60 16.46
N PRO A 702 -43.63 13.90 16.65
CA PRO A 702 -42.71 13.02 17.35
C PRO A 702 -43.07 12.87 18.85
N LYS A 703 -43.10 11.63 19.35
CA LYS A 703 -43.23 11.32 20.79
C LYS A 703 -41.94 11.67 21.55
N ILE A 704 -42.10 12.19 22.77
CA ILE A 704 -41.03 12.58 23.70
C ILE A 704 -40.37 11.33 24.28
N VAL A 705 -39.04 11.23 24.21
CA VAL A 705 -38.23 10.18 24.86
C VAL A 705 -37.99 10.55 26.33
N PRO A 706 -38.23 9.65 27.30
CA PRO A 706 -38.01 9.93 28.72
C PRO A 706 -36.55 10.26 29.08
N GLU A 707 -36.37 11.19 30.02
CA GLU A 707 -35.08 11.80 30.41
C GLU A 707 -34.04 10.77 30.91
N ASP A 708 -34.52 9.67 31.50
CA ASP A 708 -33.68 8.61 32.07
C ASP A 708 -32.94 7.83 30.96
N THR A 709 -33.55 7.70 29.78
CA THR A 709 -32.95 7.04 28.61
C THR A 709 -31.88 7.93 27.98
N ARG A 710 -32.02 9.26 28.09
CA ARG A 710 -31.05 10.26 27.61
C ARG A 710 -29.77 10.30 28.45
N LEU A 711 -29.88 10.05 29.76
CA LEU A 711 -28.75 10.05 30.69
C LEU A 711 -27.84 8.82 30.52
N LEU A 712 -28.41 7.64 30.24
CA LEU A 712 -27.63 6.42 29.98
C LEU A 712 -26.76 6.55 28.72
N VAL A 713 -27.33 7.08 27.63
CA VAL A 713 -26.62 7.28 26.34
C VAL A 713 -25.47 8.29 26.49
N ARG A 714 -25.62 9.31 27.34
CA ARG A 714 -24.56 10.29 27.63
C ARG A 714 -23.40 9.75 28.44
N GLN A 715 -23.61 8.71 29.26
CA GLN A 715 -22.52 8.08 30.02
C GLN A 715 -21.67 7.14 29.14
N THR A 716 -22.27 6.45 28.17
CA THR A 716 -21.54 5.53 27.27
C THR A 716 -20.64 6.25 26.25
N LEU A 717 -20.99 7.48 25.85
CA LEU A 717 -20.26 8.25 24.83
C LEU A 717 -19.02 9.01 25.35
N ARG A 718 -18.72 8.99 26.66
CA ARG A 718 -17.56 9.70 27.23
C ARG A 718 -16.24 8.93 27.22
N ILE A 719 -16.21 7.67 26.76
CA ILE A 719 -14.99 6.83 26.84
C ILE A 719 -14.21 6.74 25.51
N SER A 720 -14.72 7.26 24.38
CA SER A 720 -14.03 7.18 23.08
C SER A 720 -14.14 8.47 22.27
N ALA A 721 -13.31 9.46 22.58
CA ALA A 721 -13.08 10.60 21.69
C ALA A 721 -11.64 11.08 21.80
N THR A 722 -10.79 10.65 20.87
CA THR A 722 -9.53 11.30 20.55
C THR A 722 -9.81 12.58 19.77
N SER A 723 -9.16 13.66 20.22
CA SER A 723 -9.28 15.06 19.78
C SER A 723 -9.25 15.24 18.25
N GLY A 724 -10.29 15.86 17.67
CA GLY A 724 -10.22 16.37 16.29
C GLY A 724 -11.51 16.96 15.66
N SER A 725 -12.71 16.63 16.15
CA SER A 725 -13.96 17.11 15.55
C SER A 725 -14.72 18.05 16.49
N ARG A 726 -14.90 19.32 16.09
CA ARG A 726 -15.87 20.22 16.75
C ARG A 726 -17.25 19.95 16.17
N LEU A 727 -18.13 19.34 16.97
CA LEU A 727 -19.56 19.17 16.66
C LEU A 727 -20.32 20.46 17.00
N ILE A 728 -21.19 20.92 16.10
CA ILE A 728 -22.12 22.02 16.36
C ILE A 728 -23.28 21.46 17.20
N GLY A 729 -23.50 22.01 18.39
CA GLY A 729 -24.61 21.62 19.27
C GLY A 729 -25.90 22.39 18.92
N PHE A 730 -27.06 21.87 19.33
CA PHE A 730 -28.34 22.57 19.24
C PHE A 730 -29.04 22.56 20.61
N ARG A 731 -29.57 23.70 21.05
CA ARG A 731 -30.51 23.81 22.17
C ARG A 731 -31.90 24.15 21.63
N GLY A 732 -32.92 23.45 22.10
CA GLY A 732 -34.32 23.80 21.84
C GLY A 732 -35.07 23.97 23.17
N ASP A 733 -35.96 24.94 23.23
CA ASP A 733 -37.06 24.95 24.18
C ASP A 733 -38.34 24.37 23.53
N LEU A 734 -39.41 24.22 24.31
CA LEU A 734 -40.66 23.54 23.95
C LEU A 734 -41.44 24.20 22.79
N THR A 735 -40.88 25.22 22.12
CA THR A 735 -41.49 25.90 20.97
C THR A 735 -40.96 25.45 19.61
N GLY A 736 -40.01 24.50 19.57
CA GLY A 736 -39.57 23.87 18.31
C GLY A 736 -38.58 24.69 17.48
N VAL A 737 -38.02 25.77 18.02
CA VAL A 737 -36.90 26.50 17.39
C VAL A 737 -35.59 25.99 17.97
N SER A 738 -34.75 25.35 17.14
CA SER A 738 -33.42 24.88 17.52
C SER A 738 -32.37 25.97 17.27
N GLU A 739 -31.80 26.55 18.33
CA GLU A 739 -30.66 27.47 18.23
C GLU A 739 -29.35 26.66 18.19
N PRO A 740 -28.48 26.87 17.18
CA PRO A 740 -27.15 26.27 17.16
C PRO A 740 -26.23 26.93 18.19
N THR A 741 -25.65 26.13 19.07
CA THR A 741 -24.56 26.52 19.96
C THR A 741 -23.22 26.09 19.36
N ASP A 742 -22.16 26.88 19.59
CA ASP A 742 -20.81 26.74 19.02
C ASP A 742 -20.62 27.27 17.59
N LEU A 743 -21.34 28.33 17.22
CA LEU A 743 -20.96 29.16 16.08
C LEU A 743 -19.58 29.80 16.32
N PRO A 744 -18.72 29.96 15.29
CA PRO A 744 -17.30 30.34 15.44
C PRO A 744 -17.02 31.75 15.99
N TYR A 745 -18.00 32.46 16.55
CA TYR A 745 -17.79 33.77 17.16
C TYR A 745 -18.63 33.95 18.43
N SER A 746 -17.95 33.93 19.58
CA SER A 746 -18.25 34.86 20.67
C SER A 746 -17.13 35.91 20.65
N PRO A 747 -17.43 37.22 20.63
CA PRO A 747 -16.43 38.25 20.43
C PRO A 747 -15.61 38.45 21.71
N SER A 748 -14.31 38.18 21.65
CA SER A 748 -13.37 38.75 22.60
C SER A 748 -12.16 39.37 21.87
N LYS A 749 -12.27 40.70 21.79
CA LYS A 749 -11.21 41.71 21.65
C LYS A 749 -10.44 41.76 20.33
N LEU A 750 -10.92 42.67 19.48
CA LEU A 750 -10.09 43.55 18.67
C LEU A 750 -9.08 44.29 19.57
N THR A 751 -7.79 44.01 19.36
CA THR A 751 -6.68 44.98 19.31
C THR A 751 -5.61 44.40 18.41
#